data_AF-Q23YQ0-F1
#
_entry.id   AF-Q23YQ0-F1
#
_cell.length_a   1.000
_cell.length_b   1.000
_cell.length_c   1.000
_cell.angle_alpha   90.00
_cell.angle_beta   90.00
_cell.angle_gamma   90.00
#
_symmetry.space_group_name_H-M   'P 1'
#
loop_
_entity.id
_entity.type
_entity.pdbx_description
1 polymer ?
#
loop_
_entity_poly.entity_id
_entity_poly.type
_entity_poly.pdbx_seq_one_letter_code
_entity_poly.pdbx_strand_id
1 'polypeptide(L)'
;MYLRKWSRMEWWDSVRYFKKYNLLDYKEEHRLLHLFPPTWQQYLPTKADLREVNFRDKQDKQLVKVLFQKYPDLRYDTSGRMYDKDGGQDNYANYVVRFILKQKEYMKRGMSANAAFIETEKIFQDRMQRKIDQNNLTRGIAINNRARSFMNFYQQMAEREARWKVQRMKRDVQQYLHEREIFEKEINDDGDMEDDFAEEENIYNRVLLKFQNAGMPEITKQDEKVSTQREFIERSENMFKVYYERAAIYDRLQGLTDSQIRSEIQNSPAKMKKRTRNLVKKLERLGVVLKQDGEVDFSAVKNTNLRNKLEKDSNIKIALMLKDLEFEFPHKEHQMDQAVDLKQKLQEVQDLRRTYVKDIMEIAGQPFKMKEPMPSYEQTHDTSDEQAERAREAKKLGEQLLEKAYTDSLLKPILQSPATYKLFETYDERILRIEEKWLRRQIKNADPTEDVSEKEEKLQVVIDKLRRTKYKIDQLSMKHAQDLMFEEHEVYGKDILIDEKVGYEDLRDYLFQPSEIRRKTELDVINDNKIQEMIKISTIKEDLVNPYNNEYASKLNLQDTIEYQRSKQEKIKTLRAEKEREEKDLEKLDALQRFDFEQEDGEDSSMRSLDKVIGGESNLMGSVSKKKGKASKEEKSASLAEEGEEGPVDEKKKILEFIKKANEKKGKSNNKSSK
;
A
#
# COMPACT_ATOMS: atom_id res chain seq x y z
N MET A 1 28.72 -5.76 -73.29
CA MET A 1 28.25 -6.44 -74.52
C MET A 1 28.22 -7.96 -74.35
N TYR A 2 29.34 -8.66 -74.17
CA TYR A 2 29.31 -10.12 -73.95
C TYR A 2 29.48 -10.52 -72.48
N LEU A 3 28.71 -11.52 -72.05
CA LEU A 3 28.68 -12.10 -70.70
C LEU A 3 28.96 -13.62 -70.77
N ARG A 4 29.28 -14.23 -69.61
CA ARG A 4 29.51 -15.69 -69.46
C ARG A 4 30.54 -16.24 -70.46
N LYS A 5 31.81 -15.82 -70.34
CA LYS A 5 32.92 -16.25 -71.23
C LYS A 5 32.59 -16.07 -72.72
N TRP A 6 32.11 -14.89 -73.09
CA TRP A 6 31.71 -14.52 -74.45
C TRP A 6 30.55 -15.33 -75.08
N SER A 7 29.80 -16.10 -74.28
CA SER A 7 28.70 -16.94 -74.80
C SER A 7 27.33 -16.25 -74.85
N ARG A 8 27.13 -15.13 -74.15
CA ARG A 8 25.83 -14.45 -74.06
C ARG A 8 25.95 -12.95 -74.33
N MET A 9 24.88 -12.34 -74.81
CA MET A 9 24.72 -10.90 -74.96
C MET A 9 23.49 -10.40 -74.20
N GLU A 10 23.48 -9.11 -73.88
CA GLU A 10 22.28 -8.42 -73.39
C GLU A 10 21.21 -8.35 -74.49
N TRP A 11 19.94 -8.25 -74.09
CA TRP A 11 18.80 -8.37 -74.98
C TRP A 11 18.83 -7.38 -76.15
N TRP A 12 19.10 -6.11 -75.89
CA TRP A 12 19.09 -5.11 -76.96
C TRP A 12 20.26 -5.27 -77.93
N ASP A 13 21.45 -5.63 -77.43
CA ASP A 13 22.61 -5.87 -78.28
C ASP A 13 22.36 -7.06 -79.23
N SER A 14 21.77 -8.16 -78.74
CA SER A 14 21.47 -9.32 -79.59
C SER A 14 20.46 -8.99 -80.69
N VAL A 15 19.37 -8.29 -80.36
CA VAL A 15 18.35 -7.88 -81.34
C VAL A 15 18.93 -6.91 -82.37
N ARG A 16 19.72 -5.92 -81.93
CA ARG A 16 20.37 -4.95 -82.81
C ARG A 16 21.31 -5.64 -83.80
N TYR A 17 22.15 -6.58 -83.35
CA TYR A 17 23.10 -7.26 -84.23
C TYR A 17 22.43 -8.29 -85.13
N PHE A 18 21.46 -9.06 -84.65
CA PHE A 18 20.70 -9.98 -85.49
C PHE A 18 19.95 -9.24 -86.60
N LYS A 19 19.33 -8.08 -86.32
CA LYS A 19 18.74 -7.26 -87.39
C LYS A 19 19.80 -6.71 -88.33
N LYS A 20 20.96 -6.24 -87.82
CA LYS A 20 22.07 -5.73 -88.64
C LYS A 20 22.59 -6.77 -89.64
N TYR A 21 22.57 -8.05 -89.28
CA TYR A 21 22.94 -9.16 -90.16
C TYR A 21 21.73 -9.82 -90.87
N ASN A 22 20.56 -9.18 -90.86
CA ASN A 22 19.33 -9.65 -91.50
C ASN A 22 18.86 -11.05 -91.04
N LEU A 23 19.14 -11.43 -89.78
CA LEU A 23 18.71 -12.69 -89.17
C LEU A 23 17.32 -12.60 -88.52
N LEU A 24 16.80 -11.39 -88.34
CA LEU A 24 15.44 -11.12 -87.85
C LEU A 24 14.90 -9.81 -88.41
N ASP A 25 13.59 -9.60 -88.30
CA ASP A 25 12.93 -8.33 -88.61
C ASP A 25 12.44 -7.59 -87.36
N TYR A 26 12.59 -6.26 -87.38
CA TYR A 26 12.07 -5.41 -86.33
C TYR A 26 10.54 -5.32 -86.40
N LYS A 27 9.90 -5.61 -85.26
CA LYS A 27 8.52 -5.20 -84.98
C LYS A 27 8.43 -3.71 -84.70
N GLU A 28 7.21 -3.16 -84.65
CA GLU A 28 6.94 -1.74 -84.41
C GLU A 28 7.66 -1.19 -83.16
N GLU A 29 7.59 -1.91 -82.03
CA GLU A 29 8.29 -1.55 -80.78
C GLU A 29 9.82 -1.41 -80.96
N HIS A 30 10.44 -2.32 -81.71
CA HIS A 30 11.90 -2.31 -81.92
C HIS A 30 12.35 -1.16 -82.81
N ARG A 31 11.49 -0.67 -83.71
CA ARG A 31 11.79 0.50 -84.55
C ARG A 31 11.86 1.77 -83.71
N LEU A 32 10.95 1.92 -82.74
CA LEU A 32 10.98 3.02 -81.78
C LEU A 32 12.22 2.94 -80.88
N LEU A 33 12.52 1.75 -80.35
CA LEU A 33 13.73 1.51 -79.55
C LEU A 33 15.03 1.66 -80.35
N HIS A 34 15.01 1.55 -81.68
CA HIS A 34 16.19 1.80 -82.50
C HIS A 34 16.60 3.27 -82.53
N LEU A 35 15.63 4.18 -82.43
CA LEU A 35 15.87 5.62 -82.34
C LEU A 35 16.37 6.02 -80.94
N PHE A 36 15.83 5.41 -79.89
CA PHE A 36 16.27 5.60 -78.51
C PHE A 36 16.52 4.25 -77.82
N PRO A 37 17.76 3.75 -77.83
CA PRO A 37 18.08 2.41 -77.36
C PRO A 37 17.89 2.29 -75.83
N PRO A 38 17.37 1.15 -75.33
CA PRO A 38 17.11 0.94 -73.91
C PRO A 38 18.39 0.59 -73.14
N THR A 39 19.37 1.49 -73.13
CA THR A 39 20.69 1.31 -72.50
C THR A 39 20.78 1.85 -71.06
N TRP A 40 19.64 2.08 -70.40
CA TRP A 40 19.58 2.66 -69.05
C TRP A 40 20.36 1.85 -68.00
N GLN A 41 20.46 0.52 -68.16
CA GLN A 41 21.24 -0.35 -67.26
C GLN A 41 22.75 0.01 -67.22
N GLN A 42 23.28 0.61 -68.29
CA GLN A 42 24.69 1.02 -68.37
C GLN A 42 25.03 2.19 -67.45
N TYR A 43 24.03 2.96 -67.04
CA TYR A 43 24.17 4.09 -66.13
C TYR A 43 23.98 3.70 -64.66
N LEU A 44 23.61 2.45 -64.38
CA LEU A 44 23.45 1.98 -63.01
C LEU A 44 24.82 1.94 -62.30
N PRO A 45 24.88 2.39 -61.03
CA PRO A 45 26.12 2.46 -60.28
C PRO A 45 26.68 1.06 -59.96
N THR A 46 27.98 1.03 -59.64
CA THR A 46 28.60 -0.17 -59.08
C THR A 46 28.46 -0.17 -57.55
N LYS A 47 28.73 -1.32 -56.90
CA LYS A 47 28.80 -1.43 -55.43
C LYS A 47 29.81 -0.46 -54.77
N ALA A 48 30.76 0.09 -55.54
CA ALA A 48 31.70 1.08 -55.03
C ALA A 48 31.04 2.47 -54.85
N ASP A 49 30.01 2.76 -55.64
CA ASP A 49 29.33 4.06 -55.67
C ASP A 49 28.10 4.08 -54.74
N LEU A 50 27.54 2.90 -54.44
CA LEU A 50 26.44 2.68 -53.49
C LEU A 50 26.95 2.60 -52.04
N ARG A 51 27.63 3.64 -51.58
CA ARG A 51 28.18 3.76 -50.21
C ARG A 51 27.94 5.17 -49.68
N GLU A 52 27.90 5.33 -48.36
CA GLU A 52 27.81 6.64 -47.70
C GLU A 52 28.94 7.60 -48.13
N VAL A 53 30.12 7.03 -48.42
CA VAL A 53 31.28 7.75 -48.98
C VAL A 53 31.73 7.04 -50.24
N ASN A 54 31.46 7.65 -51.40
CA ASN A 54 31.69 7.09 -52.74
C ASN A 54 33.08 7.44 -53.33
N PHE A 55 34.01 8.00 -52.54
CA PHE A 55 35.37 8.30 -53.02
C PHE A 55 36.18 7.02 -53.30
N ARG A 56 36.81 6.97 -54.49
CA ARG A 56 37.64 5.84 -54.91
C ARG A 56 39.14 6.09 -54.66
N ASP A 57 39.58 7.34 -54.81
CA ASP A 57 40.99 7.75 -54.74
C ASP A 57 41.63 7.47 -53.37
N LYS A 58 42.90 7.06 -53.37
CA LYS A 58 43.65 6.78 -52.13
C LYS A 58 43.83 8.04 -51.27
N GLN A 59 44.07 9.19 -51.91
CA GLN A 59 44.24 10.47 -51.24
C GLN A 59 42.97 10.89 -50.50
N ASP A 60 41.81 10.80 -51.16
CA ASP A 60 40.52 11.16 -50.56
C ASP A 60 40.23 10.29 -49.33
N LYS A 61 40.47 8.99 -49.41
CA LYS A 61 40.31 8.07 -48.28
C LYS A 61 41.21 8.41 -47.09
N GLN A 62 42.42 8.92 -47.34
CA GLN A 62 43.31 9.39 -46.27
C GLN A 62 42.79 10.69 -45.64
N LEU A 63 42.26 11.62 -46.45
CA LEU A 63 41.62 12.84 -45.94
C LEU A 63 40.40 12.53 -45.06
N VAL A 64 39.56 11.55 -45.44
CA VAL A 64 38.44 11.07 -44.61
C VAL A 64 38.92 10.60 -43.22
N LYS A 65 40.03 9.85 -43.17
CA LYS A 65 40.57 9.35 -41.88
C LYS A 65 41.00 10.50 -40.96
N VAL A 66 41.68 11.51 -41.52
CA VAL A 66 42.07 12.72 -40.77
C VAL A 66 40.83 13.46 -40.26
N LEU A 67 39.78 13.55 -41.09
CA LEU A 67 38.52 14.19 -40.71
C LEU A 67 37.85 13.47 -39.54
N PHE A 68 37.77 12.13 -39.54
CA PHE A 68 37.20 11.38 -38.42
C PHE A 68 38.04 11.43 -37.14
N GLN A 69 39.36 11.61 -37.25
CA GLN A 69 40.21 11.80 -36.07
C GLN A 69 39.97 13.16 -35.41
N LYS A 70 39.79 14.23 -36.20
CA LYS A 70 39.49 15.57 -35.67
C LYS A 70 38.04 15.73 -35.24
N TYR A 71 37.11 15.16 -36.02
CA TYR A 71 35.66 15.26 -35.83
C TYR A 71 35.03 13.85 -35.73
N PRO A 72 35.28 13.14 -34.62
CA PRO A 72 34.77 11.78 -34.44
C PRO A 72 33.25 11.70 -34.34
N ASP A 73 32.58 12.82 -34.06
CA ASP A 73 31.11 12.91 -33.94
C ASP A 73 30.39 12.75 -35.28
N LEU A 74 31.09 12.83 -36.42
CA LEU A 74 30.52 12.54 -37.75
C LEU A 74 29.98 11.12 -37.87
N ARG A 75 30.39 10.18 -37.00
CA ARG A 75 29.78 8.83 -36.92
C ARG A 75 28.30 8.84 -36.53
N TYR A 76 27.84 9.91 -35.88
CA TYR A 76 26.44 10.10 -35.48
C TYR A 76 25.63 10.86 -36.54
N ASP A 77 26.26 11.26 -37.65
CA ASP A 77 25.53 11.74 -38.83
C ASP A 77 24.73 10.56 -39.41
N THR A 78 23.42 10.57 -39.19
CA THR A 78 22.52 9.53 -39.67
C THR A 78 22.05 9.78 -41.11
N SER A 79 22.54 10.84 -41.74
CA SER A 79 22.26 11.13 -43.15
C SER A 79 23.03 10.20 -44.10
N GLY A 80 22.55 10.08 -45.34
CA GLY A 80 23.19 9.24 -46.37
C GLY A 80 23.08 7.71 -46.19
N ARG A 81 22.38 7.22 -45.17
CA ARG A 81 21.98 5.80 -45.10
C ARG A 81 21.16 5.42 -46.34
N MET A 82 21.42 4.25 -46.92
CA MET A 82 20.82 3.83 -48.20
C MET A 82 19.73 2.76 -48.05
N TYR A 83 19.51 2.26 -46.84
CA TYR A 83 18.58 1.18 -46.54
C TYR A 83 17.49 1.67 -45.58
N ASP A 84 16.30 1.06 -45.66
CA ASP A 84 15.14 1.30 -44.80
C ASP A 84 14.66 2.75 -44.75
N LYS A 85 14.62 3.41 -45.92
CA LYS A 85 14.21 4.81 -46.09
C LYS A 85 12.98 4.95 -46.99
N ASP A 86 11.90 4.28 -46.63
CA ASP A 86 10.63 4.48 -47.33
C ASP A 86 10.12 5.92 -47.12
N GLY A 87 10.01 6.69 -48.21
CA GLY A 87 9.65 8.11 -48.19
C GLY A 87 10.80 9.08 -47.88
N GLY A 88 12.03 8.59 -47.73
CA GLY A 88 13.23 9.40 -47.51
C GLY A 88 14.04 9.69 -48.78
N GLN A 89 15.01 10.62 -48.67
CA GLN A 89 15.99 10.83 -49.73
C GLN A 89 17.20 9.88 -49.51
N ASP A 90 17.36 8.91 -50.41
CA ASP A 90 18.45 7.93 -50.37
C ASP A 90 19.79 8.54 -50.78
N ASN A 91 19.82 9.21 -51.94
CA ASN A 91 21.03 9.82 -52.51
C ASN A 91 21.36 11.18 -51.87
N TYR A 92 21.37 11.23 -50.53
CA TYR A 92 21.71 12.43 -49.77
C TYR A 92 23.22 12.55 -49.55
N ALA A 93 23.79 13.71 -49.86
CA ALA A 93 25.22 13.97 -49.67
C ALA A 93 25.56 14.36 -48.22
N ASN A 94 26.30 13.47 -47.54
CA ASN A 94 26.80 13.64 -46.17
C ASN A 94 27.76 14.83 -46.03
N TYR A 95 27.91 15.34 -44.80
CA TYR A 95 28.84 16.44 -44.52
C TYR A 95 30.29 16.09 -44.85
N VAL A 96 30.68 14.82 -44.70
CA VAL A 96 32.00 14.29 -45.09
C VAL A 96 32.32 14.58 -46.56
N VAL A 97 31.37 14.30 -47.46
CA VAL A 97 31.55 14.50 -48.90
C VAL A 97 31.70 15.99 -49.22
N ARG A 98 30.87 16.84 -48.61
CA ARG A 98 30.89 18.30 -48.82
C ARG A 98 32.20 18.91 -48.37
N PHE A 99 32.71 18.50 -47.21
CA PHE A 99 33.97 19.00 -46.65
C PHE A 99 35.16 18.66 -47.56
N ILE A 100 35.27 17.39 -47.97
CA ILE A 100 36.40 16.90 -48.78
C ILE A 100 36.40 17.52 -50.18
N LEU A 101 35.23 17.68 -50.83
CA LEU A 101 35.17 18.31 -52.15
C LEU A 101 35.68 19.76 -52.11
N LYS A 102 35.29 20.55 -51.11
CA LYS A 102 35.83 21.90 -50.93
C LYS A 102 37.32 21.90 -50.60
N GLN A 103 37.79 20.96 -49.80
CA GLN A 103 39.22 20.84 -49.50
C GLN A 103 40.02 20.57 -50.76
N LYS A 104 39.53 19.68 -51.65
CA LYS A 104 40.16 19.40 -52.95
C LYS A 104 40.18 20.61 -53.87
N GLU A 105 39.13 21.45 -53.88
CA GLU A 105 39.12 22.69 -54.67
C GLU A 105 40.30 23.62 -54.30
N TYR A 106 40.57 23.79 -53.00
CA TYR A 106 41.72 24.58 -52.54
C TYR A 106 43.07 23.92 -52.82
N MET A 107 43.16 22.59 -52.69
CA MET A 107 44.39 21.86 -53.03
C MET A 107 44.74 21.95 -54.51
N LYS A 108 43.74 21.97 -55.41
CA LYS A 108 43.95 22.21 -56.85
C LYS A 108 44.50 23.61 -57.14
N ARG A 109 44.28 24.58 -56.25
CA ARG A 109 44.84 25.94 -56.33
C ARG A 109 46.24 26.05 -55.70
N GLY A 110 46.82 24.94 -55.26
CA GLY A 110 48.17 24.88 -54.70
C GLY A 110 48.26 24.96 -53.18
N MET A 111 47.13 24.96 -52.46
CA MET A 111 47.16 24.91 -51.00
C MET A 111 47.56 23.52 -50.48
N SER A 112 48.30 23.48 -49.38
CA SER A 112 48.57 22.22 -48.67
C SER A 112 47.28 21.67 -48.04
N ALA A 113 47.22 20.36 -47.80
CA ALA A 113 46.02 19.73 -47.23
C ALA A 113 45.62 20.33 -45.87
N ASN A 114 46.61 20.68 -45.03
CA ASN A 114 46.37 21.28 -43.72
C ASN A 114 45.87 22.73 -43.83
N ALA A 115 46.44 23.53 -44.74
CA ALA A 115 45.98 24.89 -44.99
C ALA A 115 44.55 24.89 -45.57
N ALA A 116 44.29 23.99 -46.53
CA ALA A 116 42.96 23.79 -47.10
C ALA A 116 41.93 23.37 -46.04
N PHE A 117 42.33 22.52 -45.07
CA PHE A 117 41.44 22.10 -43.97
C PHE A 117 40.94 23.30 -43.16
N ILE A 118 41.84 24.20 -42.77
CA ILE A 118 41.53 25.39 -41.96
C ILE A 118 40.55 26.31 -42.71
N GLU A 119 40.80 26.57 -43.99
CA GLU A 119 39.91 27.41 -44.80
C GLU A 119 38.54 26.77 -45.02
N THR A 120 38.48 25.45 -45.22
CA THR A 120 37.19 24.76 -45.30
C THR A 120 36.44 24.77 -43.96
N GLU A 121 37.14 24.56 -42.86
CA GLU A 121 36.58 24.51 -41.50
C GLU A 121 35.91 25.83 -41.13
N LYS A 122 36.56 26.96 -41.41
CA LYS A 122 35.99 28.30 -41.21
C LYS A 122 34.64 28.45 -41.91
N ILE A 123 34.52 28.04 -43.18
CA ILE A 123 33.27 28.16 -43.95
C ILE A 123 32.12 27.40 -43.29
N PHE A 124 32.37 26.18 -42.79
CA PHE A 124 31.35 25.38 -42.11
C PHE A 124 31.05 25.91 -40.71
N GLN A 125 32.09 26.28 -39.95
CA GLN A 125 31.97 26.75 -38.58
C GLN A 125 31.26 28.12 -38.49
N ASP A 126 31.55 29.04 -39.41
CA ASP A 126 30.88 30.35 -39.47
C ASP A 126 29.37 30.20 -39.70
N ARG A 127 28.98 29.21 -40.51
CA ARG A 127 27.57 28.87 -40.73
C ARG A 127 26.95 28.25 -39.47
N MET A 128 27.69 27.40 -38.77
CA MET A 128 27.25 26.76 -37.53
C MET A 128 27.03 27.79 -36.43
N GLN A 129 27.97 28.71 -36.22
CA GLN A 129 27.86 29.78 -35.23
C GLN A 129 26.60 30.61 -35.46
N ARG A 130 26.38 31.05 -36.71
CA ARG A 130 25.19 31.81 -37.08
C ARG A 130 23.88 31.06 -36.79
N LYS A 131 23.86 29.73 -36.96
CA LYS A 131 22.69 28.89 -36.66
C LYS A 131 22.50 28.67 -35.16
N ILE A 132 23.58 28.55 -34.40
CA ILE A 132 23.53 28.46 -32.95
C ILE A 132 22.96 29.76 -32.38
N ASP A 133 23.43 30.92 -32.84
CA ASP A 133 22.98 32.24 -32.39
C ASP A 133 21.50 32.46 -32.71
N GLN A 134 21.06 32.15 -33.94
CA GLN A 134 19.64 32.19 -34.31
C GLN A 134 18.78 31.34 -33.37
N ASN A 135 19.22 30.10 -33.10
CA ASN A 135 18.47 29.23 -32.20
C ASN A 135 18.50 29.73 -30.75
N ASN A 136 19.60 30.33 -30.29
CA ASN A 136 19.71 30.91 -28.94
C ASN A 136 18.65 32.01 -28.77
N LEU A 137 18.49 32.89 -29.77
CA LEU A 137 17.49 33.95 -29.75
C LEU A 137 16.05 33.41 -29.77
N THR A 138 15.75 32.44 -30.64
CA THR A 138 14.37 31.94 -30.80
C THR A 138 13.89 31.04 -29.65
N ARG A 139 14.82 30.45 -28.89
CA ARG A 139 14.49 29.50 -27.82
C ARG A 139 13.92 30.16 -26.57
N GLY A 140 14.26 31.43 -26.33
CA GLY A 140 14.04 32.06 -25.04
C GLY A 140 14.75 31.26 -23.94
N ILE A 141 13.98 30.64 -23.05
CA ILE A 141 14.48 29.93 -21.86
C ILE A 141 14.61 28.41 -22.08
N ALA A 142 13.78 27.81 -22.96
CA ALA A 142 13.71 26.36 -23.12
C ALA A 142 14.69 25.82 -24.17
N ILE A 143 15.14 24.57 -24.02
CA ILE A 143 16.02 23.93 -25.00
C ILE A 143 15.22 23.18 -26.06
N ASN A 144 15.42 23.56 -27.33
CA ASN A 144 14.83 22.87 -28.47
C ASN A 144 15.70 21.69 -28.93
N ASN A 145 15.05 20.64 -29.46
CA ASN A 145 15.76 19.53 -30.12
C ASN A 145 16.65 20.00 -31.28
N ARG A 146 16.26 21.09 -31.95
CA ARG A 146 17.09 21.71 -33.00
C ARG A 146 18.45 22.18 -32.47
N ALA A 147 18.51 22.71 -31.25
CA ALA A 147 19.77 23.12 -30.66
C ALA A 147 20.68 21.92 -30.36
N ARG A 148 20.09 20.81 -29.89
CA ARG A 148 20.82 19.56 -29.62
C ARG A 148 21.49 19.01 -30.88
N SER A 149 20.90 19.21 -32.06
CA SER A 149 21.49 18.77 -33.34
C SER A 149 22.84 19.42 -33.69
N PHE A 150 23.21 20.51 -33.02
CA PHE A 150 24.50 21.19 -33.21
C PHE A 150 25.51 20.92 -32.08
N MET A 151 25.08 20.22 -31.04
CA MET A 151 25.90 19.93 -29.85
C MET A 151 26.63 18.61 -30.01
N ASN A 152 27.82 18.51 -29.43
CA ASN A 152 28.57 17.27 -29.36
C ASN A 152 27.86 16.26 -28.43
N PHE A 153 28.21 14.99 -28.53
CA PHE A 153 27.58 13.93 -27.72
C PHE A 153 27.64 14.21 -26.21
N TYR A 154 28.79 14.70 -25.73
CA TYR A 154 28.97 15.05 -24.32
C TYR A 154 28.02 16.17 -23.86
N GLN A 155 27.83 17.20 -24.68
CA GLN A 155 26.91 18.30 -24.40
C GLN A 155 25.45 17.83 -24.41
N GLN A 156 25.08 16.93 -25.32
CA GLN A 156 23.74 16.33 -25.34
C GLN A 156 23.48 15.48 -24.09
N MET A 157 24.49 14.75 -23.60
CA MET A 157 24.37 13.99 -22.35
C MET A 157 24.24 14.90 -21.12
N ALA A 158 25.02 15.99 -21.05
CA ALA A 158 24.89 16.98 -19.99
C ALA A 158 23.47 17.60 -19.98
N GLU A 159 22.90 17.89 -21.14
CA GLU A 159 21.53 18.39 -21.26
C GLU A 159 20.51 17.35 -20.77
N ARG A 160 20.69 16.07 -21.13
CA ARG A 160 19.79 14.99 -20.71
C ARG A 160 19.74 14.89 -19.18
N GLU A 161 20.90 14.92 -18.53
CA GLU A 161 21.01 14.89 -17.06
C GLU A 161 20.42 16.15 -16.43
N ALA A 162 20.77 17.33 -16.95
CA ALA A 162 20.25 18.60 -16.45
C ALA A 162 18.72 18.67 -16.55
N ARG A 163 18.15 18.20 -17.66
CA ARG A 163 16.70 18.14 -17.86
C ARG A 163 16.01 17.26 -16.82
N TRP A 164 16.57 16.10 -16.51
CA TRP A 164 16.05 15.22 -15.45
C TRP A 164 16.18 15.85 -14.06
N LYS A 165 17.28 16.55 -13.78
CA LYS A 165 17.48 17.30 -12.53
C LYS A 165 16.46 18.44 -12.39
N VAL A 166 16.18 19.18 -13.47
CA VAL A 166 15.16 20.25 -13.47
C VAL A 166 13.76 19.69 -13.26
N GLN A 167 13.43 18.52 -13.83
CA GLN A 167 12.15 17.85 -13.57
C GLN A 167 11.98 17.47 -12.10
N ARG A 168 13.04 16.96 -11.48
CA ARG A 168 13.05 16.69 -10.03
C ARG A 168 12.77 17.96 -9.23
N MET A 169 13.45 19.07 -9.54
CA MET A 169 13.19 20.35 -8.86
C MET A 169 11.74 20.82 -9.01
N LYS A 170 11.15 20.69 -10.21
CA LYS A 170 9.74 21.08 -10.43
C LYS A 170 8.76 20.24 -9.59
N ARG A 171 9.01 18.94 -9.48
CA ARG A 171 8.23 18.04 -8.63
C ARG A 171 8.33 18.50 -7.16
N ASP A 172 9.53 18.79 -6.69
CA ASP A 172 9.78 19.16 -5.30
C ASP A 172 9.27 20.58 -4.97
N VAL A 173 9.28 21.52 -5.92
CA VAL A 173 8.76 22.89 -5.74
C VAL A 173 7.24 22.91 -5.49
N GLN A 174 6.48 22.04 -6.13
CA GLN A 174 5.02 21.96 -5.88
C GLN A 174 4.72 21.47 -4.47
N GLN A 175 5.47 20.45 -4.01
CA GLN A 175 5.38 19.95 -2.64
C GLN A 175 5.75 21.04 -1.62
N TYR A 176 6.87 21.74 -1.88
CA TYR A 176 7.33 22.84 -1.05
C TYR A 176 6.28 23.95 -0.86
N LEU A 177 5.60 24.38 -1.92
CA LEU A 177 4.59 25.42 -1.82
C LEU A 177 3.39 24.96 -0.98
N HIS A 178 2.91 23.74 -1.20
CA HIS A 178 1.80 23.18 -0.45
C HIS A 178 2.12 23.04 1.04
N GLU A 179 3.30 22.54 1.37
CA GLU A 179 3.76 22.38 2.76
C GLU A 179 4.01 23.71 3.45
N ARG A 180 4.48 24.71 2.70
CA ARG A 180 4.65 26.07 3.20
C ARG A 180 3.32 26.73 3.56
N GLU A 181 2.24 26.45 2.86
CA GLU A 181 0.90 26.94 3.23
C GLU A 181 0.46 26.41 4.60
N ILE A 182 0.73 25.12 4.88
CA ILE A 182 0.45 24.51 6.19
C ILE A 182 1.33 25.16 7.26
N PHE A 183 2.62 25.29 7.00
CA PHE A 183 3.57 25.91 7.93
C PHE A 183 3.25 27.39 8.21
N GLU A 184 2.78 28.14 7.21
CA GLU A 184 2.35 29.53 7.38
C GLU A 184 1.08 29.61 8.26
N LYS A 185 0.17 28.63 8.21
CA LYS A 185 -0.96 28.56 9.15
C LYS A 185 -0.49 28.31 10.58
N GLU A 186 0.47 27.41 10.78
CA GLU A 186 1.04 27.14 12.10
C GLU A 186 1.78 28.34 12.70
N ILE A 187 2.51 29.10 11.87
CA ILE A 187 3.17 30.35 12.31
C ILE A 187 2.13 31.41 12.71
N ASN A 188 1.04 31.50 11.96
CA ASN A 188 -0.03 32.48 12.17
C ASN A 188 -1.16 31.92 13.06
N ASP A 189 -0.89 30.91 13.89
CA ASP A 189 -1.89 30.37 14.80
C ASP A 189 -2.22 31.41 15.90
N ASP A 190 -3.35 32.10 15.72
CA ASP A 190 -3.86 33.12 16.64
C ASP A 190 -4.53 32.52 17.90
N GLY A 191 -4.47 31.20 18.09
CA GLY A 191 -4.93 30.46 19.27
C GLY A 191 -6.45 30.24 19.37
N ASP A 192 -7.27 31.01 18.64
CA ASP A 192 -8.72 30.80 18.46
C ASP A 192 -9.09 30.99 16.97
N MET A 193 -8.41 30.25 16.08
CA MET A 193 -8.67 30.23 14.63
C MET A 193 -10.02 29.57 14.29
N GLU A 194 -10.54 29.88 13.10
CA GLU A 194 -11.72 29.22 12.52
C GLU A 194 -11.21 28.28 11.42
N ASP A 195 -11.35 26.98 11.66
CA ASP A 195 -11.01 25.95 10.68
C ASP A 195 -12.31 25.40 10.09
N ASP A 196 -12.40 25.35 8.76
CA ASP A 196 -13.54 24.74 8.09
C ASP A 196 -13.56 23.22 8.34
N PHE A 197 -14.76 22.62 8.29
CA PHE A 197 -14.92 21.18 8.46
C PHE A 197 -14.02 20.37 7.52
N ALA A 198 -13.34 19.38 8.06
CA ALA A 198 -12.60 18.37 7.31
C ALA A 198 -13.42 17.08 7.27
N GLU A 199 -13.34 16.34 6.16
CA GLU A 199 -14.03 15.06 6.02
C GLU A 199 -13.48 14.01 7.01
N GLU A 200 -14.27 12.97 7.30
CA GLU A 200 -13.81 11.86 8.13
C GLU A 200 -12.67 11.11 7.42
N GLU A 201 -11.45 11.19 7.96
CA GLU A 201 -10.28 10.51 7.40
C GLU A 201 -9.95 9.23 8.19
N ASN A 202 -10.27 8.06 7.64
CA ASN A 202 -9.78 6.80 8.20
C ASN A 202 -8.43 6.42 7.59
N ILE A 203 -7.45 6.08 8.42
CA ILE A 203 -6.12 5.68 7.95
C ILE A 203 -6.22 4.33 7.22
N TYR A 204 -5.93 4.34 5.93
CA TYR A 204 -5.84 3.12 5.13
C TYR A 204 -4.53 2.37 5.37
N ASN A 205 -4.60 1.32 6.19
CA ASN A 205 -3.52 0.37 6.39
C ASN A 205 -3.93 -1.01 5.89
N ARG A 206 -3.08 -1.63 5.06
CA ARG A 206 -3.34 -2.99 4.56
C ARG A 206 -3.36 -4.00 5.71
N VAL A 207 -4.23 -5.00 5.61
CA VAL A 207 -4.45 -5.98 6.70
C VAL A 207 -3.15 -6.71 7.09
N LEU A 208 -2.44 -7.29 6.12
CA LEU A 208 -1.26 -8.15 6.37
C LEU A 208 0.10 -7.45 6.23
N LEU A 209 0.11 -6.15 5.89
CA LEU A 209 1.35 -5.37 5.76
C LEU A 209 1.35 -4.26 6.80
N LYS A 210 2.47 -4.09 7.49
CA LYS A 210 2.69 -2.96 8.41
C LYS A 210 3.95 -2.22 7.98
N PHE A 211 3.77 -1.04 7.39
CA PHE A 211 4.88 -0.14 7.13
C PHE A 211 5.32 0.50 8.44
N GLN A 212 6.62 0.48 8.72
CA GLN A 212 7.19 1.01 9.93
C GLN A 212 8.42 1.85 9.60
N ASN A 213 8.35 3.15 9.89
CA ASN A 213 9.52 4.01 9.79
C ASN A 213 10.59 3.58 10.81
N ALA A 214 11.87 3.59 10.42
CA ALA A 214 12.93 3.31 11.37
C ALA A 214 13.02 4.42 12.42
N GLY A 215 13.06 4.01 13.68
CA GLY A 215 13.07 4.92 14.81
C GLY A 215 13.00 4.16 16.12
N MET A 216 12.97 4.89 17.23
CA MET A 216 12.60 4.29 18.51
C MET A 216 11.15 3.80 18.38
N PRO A 217 10.84 2.55 18.79
CA PRO A 217 9.45 2.14 18.88
C PRO A 217 8.76 3.13 19.82
N GLU A 218 7.73 3.82 19.34
CA GLU A 218 6.82 4.50 20.24
C GLU A 218 6.20 3.42 21.11
N ILE A 219 6.68 3.30 22.35
CA ILE A 219 6.13 2.37 23.32
C ILE A 219 4.81 2.98 23.77
N THR A 220 3.77 2.87 22.94
CA THR A 220 2.40 3.01 23.40
C THR A 220 2.18 1.89 24.41
N LYS A 221 1.90 2.25 25.67
CA LYS A 221 1.71 1.34 26.82
C LYS A 221 0.61 0.28 26.61
N GLN A 222 -0.06 0.25 25.46
CA GLN A 222 -1.13 -0.67 25.06
C GLN A 222 -0.64 -1.88 24.24
N ASP A 223 0.63 -1.98 23.85
CA ASP A 223 1.18 -3.17 23.16
C ASP A 223 1.32 -4.41 24.09
N GLU A 224 0.78 -4.35 25.30
CA GLU A 224 0.66 -5.51 26.19
C GLU A 224 -0.34 -6.53 25.60
N LYS A 225 0.20 -7.55 24.92
CA LYS A 225 -0.48 -8.80 24.55
C LYS A 225 -1.79 -8.65 23.75
N VAL A 226 -1.87 -7.71 22.80
CA VAL A 226 -2.95 -7.78 21.80
C VAL A 226 -2.75 -9.04 20.96
N SER A 227 -3.75 -9.91 20.94
CA SER A 227 -3.73 -11.15 20.16
C SER A 227 -3.64 -10.81 18.66
N THR A 228 -2.75 -11.47 17.92
CA THR A 228 -2.61 -11.32 16.45
C THR A 228 -3.94 -11.53 15.72
N GLN A 229 -4.81 -12.37 16.29
CA GLN A 229 -6.15 -12.65 15.77
C GLN A 229 -7.06 -11.42 15.86
N ARG A 230 -6.90 -10.57 16.89
CA ARG A 230 -7.67 -9.33 17.02
C ARG A 230 -7.16 -8.25 16.07
N GLU A 231 -5.84 -8.05 16.00
CA GLU A 231 -5.25 -7.05 15.11
C GLU A 231 -5.63 -7.31 13.63
N PHE A 232 -5.66 -8.57 13.21
CA PHE A 232 -6.13 -8.96 11.87
C PHE A 232 -7.59 -8.55 11.61
N ILE A 233 -8.49 -8.78 12.58
CA ILE A 233 -9.91 -8.45 12.47
C ILE A 233 -10.13 -6.93 12.54
N GLU A 234 -9.47 -6.23 13.47
CA GLU A 234 -9.55 -4.77 13.60
C GLU A 234 -9.13 -4.05 12.32
N ARG A 235 -8.03 -4.49 11.69
CA ARG A 235 -7.62 -3.95 10.38
C ARG A 235 -8.63 -4.27 9.28
N SER A 236 -9.22 -5.46 9.29
CA SER A 236 -10.24 -5.84 8.31
C SER A 236 -11.54 -5.03 8.46
N GLU A 237 -11.93 -4.72 9.70
CA GLU A 237 -13.04 -3.80 10.01
C GLU A 237 -12.72 -2.40 9.47
N ASN A 238 -11.51 -1.88 9.71
CA ASN A 238 -11.08 -0.56 9.20
C ASN A 238 -10.99 -0.51 7.66
N MET A 239 -10.60 -1.60 7.01
CA MET A 239 -10.62 -1.69 5.53
C MET A 239 -12.03 -1.47 4.97
N PHE A 240 -13.06 -1.99 5.64
CA PHE A 240 -14.44 -1.75 5.24
C PHE A 240 -14.87 -0.30 5.50
N LYS A 241 -14.41 0.34 6.58
CA LYS A 241 -14.68 1.77 6.84
C LYS A 241 -14.20 2.65 5.69
N VAL A 242 -12.94 2.47 5.28
CA VAL A 242 -12.36 3.20 4.13
C VAL A 242 -13.10 2.87 2.83
N TYR A 243 -13.44 1.59 2.61
CA TYR A 243 -14.20 1.19 1.43
C TYR A 243 -15.58 1.87 1.37
N TYR A 244 -16.25 2.03 2.51
CA TYR A 244 -17.59 2.61 2.63
C TYR A 244 -17.60 4.15 2.55
N GLU A 245 -16.45 4.85 2.61
CA GLU A 245 -16.37 6.31 2.52
C GLU A 245 -17.08 6.87 1.27
N ARG A 246 -17.08 6.11 0.16
CA ARG A 246 -17.80 6.48 -1.08
C ARG A 246 -19.32 6.56 -0.91
N ALA A 247 -19.91 5.61 -0.19
CA ALA A 247 -21.35 5.56 0.09
C ALA A 247 -21.72 6.40 1.32
N ALA A 248 -20.77 6.59 2.25
CA ALA A 248 -20.97 7.32 3.50
C ALA A 248 -21.39 8.78 3.30
N ILE A 249 -20.90 9.42 2.23
CA ILE A 249 -21.27 10.80 1.84
C ILE A 249 -22.79 10.92 1.59
N TYR A 250 -23.41 9.87 1.03
CA TYR A 250 -24.83 9.87 0.67
C TYR A 250 -25.74 9.42 1.83
N ASP A 251 -25.27 8.51 2.69
CA ASP A 251 -26.04 7.98 3.84
C ASP A 251 -26.27 9.03 4.95
N ARG A 252 -25.51 10.14 4.96
CA ARG A 252 -25.62 11.27 5.93
C ARG A 252 -25.48 10.90 7.41
N LEU A 253 -25.11 9.66 7.74
CA LEU A 253 -24.86 9.22 9.12
C LEU A 253 -23.53 9.71 9.69
N GLN A 254 -22.65 10.31 8.88
CA GLN A 254 -21.35 10.85 9.30
C GLN A 254 -21.49 11.91 10.40
N GLY A 255 -22.53 12.75 10.34
CA GLY A 255 -22.73 13.80 11.34
C GLY A 255 -22.96 13.29 12.77
N LEU A 256 -23.27 12.01 12.95
CA LEU A 256 -23.41 11.36 14.26
C LEU A 256 -22.09 10.78 14.78
N THR A 257 -21.16 10.46 13.86
CA THR A 257 -19.84 9.87 14.18
C THR A 257 -18.72 10.90 14.24
N ASP A 258 -18.91 12.07 13.64
CA ASP A 258 -17.89 13.10 13.52
C ASP A 258 -17.46 13.71 14.88
N SER A 259 -16.14 13.77 15.07
CA SER A 259 -15.50 14.37 16.23
C SER A 259 -15.49 15.91 16.18
N GLN A 260 -15.46 16.52 14.99
CA GLN A 260 -15.44 17.98 14.82
C GLN A 260 -16.76 18.57 15.30
N ILE A 261 -17.89 18.05 14.81
CA ILE A 261 -19.24 18.43 15.26
C ILE A 261 -19.36 18.34 16.78
N ARG A 262 -18.86 17.27 17.41
CA ARG A 262 -18.90 17.12 18.88
C ARG A 262 -18.07 18.19 19.57
N SER A 263 -16.83 18.38 19.11
CA SER A 263 -15.90 19.35 19.70
C SER A 263 -16.40 20.79 19.55
N GLU A 264 -17.08 21.11 18.43
CA GLU A 264 -17.66 22.41 18.16
C GLU A 264 -18.93 22.65 18.96
N ILE A 265 -19.84 21.67 19.06
CA ILE A 265 -21.04 21.80 19.91
C ILE A 265 -20.63 22.04 21.37
N GLN A 266 -19.58 21.34 21.85
CA GLN A 266 -19.08 21.49 23.21
C GLN A 266 -18.43 22.85 23.45
N ASN A 267 -17.57 23.31 22.54
CA ASN A 267 -16.69 24.46 22.80
C ASN A 267 -17.13 25.77 22.14
N SER A 268 -17.85 25.73 21.01
CA SER A 268 -18.24 26.93 20.26
C SER A 268 -19.05 27.94 21.10
N PRO A 269 -20.00 27.56 21.99
CA PRO A 269 -20.73 28.55 22.78
C PRO A 269 -19.81 29.25 23.80
N ALA A 270 -18.86 28.53 24.37
CA ALA A 270 -17.87 29.07 25.30
C ALA A 270 -16.84 29.96 24.59
N LYS A 271 -16.35 29.54 23.41
CA LYS A 271 -15.47 30.34 22.54
C LYS A 271 -16.15 31.66 22.15
N MET A 272 -17.44 31.63 21.81
CA MET A 272 -18.22 32.83 21.51
C MET A 272 -18.31 33.78 22.71
N LYS A 273 -18.57 33.28 23.93
CA LYS A 273 -18.55 34.12 25.16
C LYS A 273 -17.19 34.79 25.40
N LYS A 274 -16.08 34.10 25.12
CA LYS A 274 -14.72 34.66 25.23
C LYS A 274 -14.48 35.74 24.17
N ARG A 275 -14.84 35.46 22.91
CA ARG A 275 -14.75 36.41 21.78
C ARG A 275 -15.58 37.68 22.05
N THR A 276 -16.82 37.55 22.53
CA THR A 276 -17.69 38.69 22.88
C THR A 276 -17.16 39.49 24.07
N ARG A 277 -16.72 38.84 25.17
CA ARG A 277 -16.09 39.55 26.30
C ARG A 277 -14.84 40.32 25.89
N ASN A 278 -14.00 39.75 25.02
CA ASN A 278 -12.82 40.41 24.49
C ASN A 278 -13.18 41.61 23.61
N LEU A 279 -14.24 41.49 22.79
CA LEU A 279 -14.77 42.60 22.00
C LEU A 279 -15.34 43.70 22.89
N VAL A 280 -16.19 43.37 23.86
CA VAL A 280 -16.76 44.31 24.84
C VAL A 280 -15.66 45.07 25.59
N LYS A 281 -14.61 44.39 26.07
CA LYS A 281 -13.47 45.06 26.71
C LYS A 281 -12.78 46.08 25.79
N LYS A 282 -12.69 45.79 24.48
CA LYS A 282 -12.15 46.73 23.49
C LYS A 282 -13.11 47.90 23.25
N LEU A 283 -14.42 47.65 23.22
CA LEU A 283 -15.47 48.66 23.04
C LEU A 283 -15.60 49.59 24.25
N GLU A 284 -15.52 49.06 25.47
CA GLU A 284 -15.52 49.85 26.72
C GLU A 284 -14.33 50.81 26.77
N ARG A 285 -13.13 50.37 26.33
CA ARG A 285 -11.96 51.25 26.19
C ARG A 285 -12.16 52.38 25.17
N LEU A 286 -13.04 52.17 24.19
CA LEU A 286 -13.43 53.17 23.20
C LEU A 286 -14.63 54.02 23.64
N GLY A 287 -15.21 53.74 24.81
CA GLY A 287 -16.35 54.47 25.37
C GLY A 287 -17.70 54.14 24.72
N VAL A 288 -17.81 53.00 24.02
CA VAL A 288 -19.06 52.57 23.37
C VAL A 288 -19.94 51.84 24.40
N VAL A 289 -21.18 52.31 24.60
CA VAL A 289 -22.13 51.79 25.60
C VAL A 289 -23.50 51.56 24.96
N LEU A 290 -24.25 50.57 25.44
CA LEU A 290 -25.64 50.34 25.03
C LEU A 290 -26.57 51.28 25.82
N LYS A 291 -27.42 52.05 25.13
CA LYS A 291 -28.44 52.90 25.74
C LYS A 291 -29.66 52.07 26.15
N GLN A 292 -30.50 52.62 27.03
CA GLN A 292 -31.70 51.97 27.55
C GLN A 292 -32.78 51.70 26.49
N ASP A 293 -32.71 52.36 25.33
CA ASP A 293 -33.57 52.15 24.15
C ASP A 293 -33.09 50.98 23.26
N GLY A 294 -31.96 50.35 23.59
CA GLY A 294 -31.35 49.27 22.81
C GLY A 294 -30.52 49.75 21.61
N GLU A 295 -30.24 51.06 21.50
CA GLU A 295 -29.30 51.60 20.52
C GLU A 295 -27.88 51.72 21.10
N VAL A 296 -26.86 51.59 20.24
CA VAL A 296 -25.45 51.66 20.65
C VAL A 296 -24.97 53.11 20.56
N ASP A 297 -24.44 53.65 21.65
CA ASP A 297 -23.88 55.00 21.70
C ASP A 297 -22.42 55.00 21.22
N PHE A 298 -22.17 55.69 20.10
CA PHE A 298 -20.82 55.90 19.55
C PHE A 298 -20.28 57.33 19.78
N SER A 299 -20.99 58.17 20.55
CA SER A 299 -20.64 59.59 20.74
C SER A 299 -19.26 59.81 21.36
N ALA A 300 -18.78 58.88 22.19
CA ALA A 300 -17.47 58.94 22.82
C ALA A 300 -16.28 58.60 21.88
N VAL A 301 -16.54 58.02 20.70
CA VAL A 301 -15.50 57.61 19.75
C VAL A 301 -15.02 58.82 18.93
N LYS A 302 -13.85 59.38 19.30
CA LYS A 302 -13.29 60.59 18.67
C LYS A 302 -12.91 60.44 17.18
N ASN A 303 -12.68 59.22 16.70
CA ASN A 303 -12.26 58.96 15.32
C ASN A 303 -13.47 58.58 14.43
N THR A 304 -13.81 59.45 13.48
CA THR A 304 -14.95 59.30 12.55
C THR A 304 -14.86 58.06 11.66
N ASN A 305 -13.67 57.67 11.20
CA ASN A 305 -13.50 56.49 10.36
C ASN A 305 -13.69 55.18 11.15
N LEU A 306 -13.26 55.17 12.41
CA LEU A 306 -13.48 54.03 13.31
C LEU A 306 -14.97 53.93 13.67
N ARG A 307 -15.60 55.05 14.00
CA ARG A 307 -17.03 55.13 14.29
C ARG A 307 -17.88 54.58 13.14
N ASN A 308 -17.62 54.99 11.91
CA ASN A 308 -18.33 54.48 10.72
C ASN A 308 -18.12 52.98 10.48
N LYS A 309 -16.99 52.41 10.91
CA LYS A 309 -16.76 50.96 10.83
C LYS A 309 -17.52 50.20 11.91
N LEU A 310 -17.54 50.73 13.14
CA LEU A 310 -18.26 50.14 14.27
C LEU A 310 -19.79 50.23 14.07
N GLU A 311 -20.30 51.33 13.52
CA GLU A 311 -21.74 51.50 13.23
C GLU A 311 -22.25 50.51 12.16
N LYS A 312 -21.37 50.02 11.27
CA LYS A 312 -21.71 49.02 10.24
C LYS A 312 -21.72 47.58 10.74
N ASP A 313 -21.07 47.30 11.87
CA ASP A 313 -20.91 45.94 12.36
C ASP A 313 -22.03 45.56 13.33
N SER A 314 -22.99 44.77 12.85
CA SER A 314 -24.15 44.30 13.64
C SER A 314 -23.75 43.47 14.87
N ASN A 315 -22.55 42.87 14.86
CA ASN A 315 -22.08 42.00 15.94
C ASN A 315 -21.81 42.75 17.24
N ILE A 316 -21.52 44.06 17.15
CA ILE A 316 -21.26 44.91 18.32
C ILE A 316 -22.52 45.06 19.18
N LYS A 317 -23.67 45.29 18.53
CA LYS A 317 -24.96 45.39 19.21
C LYS A 317 -25.32 44.08 19.92
N ILE A 318 -25.15 42.95 19.23
CA ILE A 318 -25.43 41.61 19.76
C ILE A 318 -24.51 41.29 20.95
N ALA A 319 -23.21 41.61 20.85
CA ALA A 319 -22.25 41.37 21.93
C ALA A 319 -22.56 42.17 23.20
N LEU A 320 -23.04 43.41 23.06
CA LEU A 320 -23.46 44.24 24.19
C LEU A 320 -24.78 43.75 24.81
N MET A 321 -25.76 43.33 24.00
CA MET A 321 -27.01 42.74 24.51
C MET A 321 -26.79 41.42 25.25
N LEU A 322 -25.88 40.57 24.77
CA LEU A 322 -25.54 39.29 25.41
C LEU A 322 -24.81 39.45 26.75
N LYS A 323 -24.22 40.62 27.03
CA LYS A 323 -23.63 40.94 28.33
C LYS A 323 -24.71 41.11 29.41
N ASP A 324 -25.85 41.69 29.04
CA ASP A 324 -26.96 41.98 29.96
C ASP A 324 -27.88 40.77 30.17
N LEU A 325 -27.88 39.81 29.24
CA LEU A 325 -28.58 38.53 29.31
C LEU A 325 -27.62 37.43 29.82
N GLU A 326 -27.35 37.41 31.13
CA GLU A 326 -26.73 36.23 31.75
C GLU A 326 -27.73 35.05 31.75
N PHE A 327 -27.74 34.30 30.65
CA PHE A 327 -28.54 33.09 30.50
C PHE A 327 -27.93 31.95 31.33
N GLU A 328 -28.36 31.82 32.59
CA GLU A 328 -28.22 30.57 33.34
C GLU A 328 -29.35 29.63 32.89
N PHE A 329 -28.99 28.48 32.32
CA PHE A 329 -29.97 27.50 31.85
C PHE A 329 -30.63 26.78 33.05
N PRO A 330 -31.95 26.91 33.28
CA PRO A 330 -32.69 26.16 34.31
C PRO A 330 -32.84 24.66 33.99
N HIS A 331 -32.30 24.22 32.85
CA HIS A 331 -32.61 22.93 32.24
C HIS A 331 -31.99 21.73 32.97
N LYS A 332 -30.93 21.95 33.78
CA LYS A 332 -30.23 20.89 34.52
C LYS A 332 -31.00 20.39 35.73
N GLU A 333 -31.61 21.28 36.53
CA GLU A 333 -32.40 20.87 37.70
C GLU A 333 -33.64 20.07 37.27
N HIS A 334 -34.36 20.55 36.24
CA HIS A 334 -35.53 19.86 35.71
C HIS A 334 -35.22 18.47 35.11
N GLN A 335 -34.01 18.25 34.58
CA GLN A 335 -33.60 16.93 34.07
C GLN A 335 -33.29 15.94 35.21
N MET A 336 -32.78 16.42 36.35
CA MET A 336 -32.53 15.56 37.50
C MET A 336 -33.84 15.08 38.15
N ASP A 337 -34.84 15.95 38.26
CA ASP A 337 -36.16 15.58 38.81
C ASP A 337 -36.87 14.53 37.94
N GLN A 338 -36.81 14.67 36.61
CA GLN A 338 -37.37 13.68 35.69
C GLN A 338 -36.65 12.31 35.76
N ALA A 339 -35.34 12.29 36.02
CA ALA A 339 -34.58 11.06 36.16
C ALA A 339 -35.00 10.24 37.39
N VAL A 340 -35.35 10.91 38.49
CA VAL A 340 -35.81 10.28 39.73
C VAL A 340 -37.19 9.63 39.52
N ASP A 341 -38.12 10.34 38.89
CA ASP A 341 -39.46 9.84 38.56
C ASP A 341 -39.43 8.61 37.65
N LEU A 342 -38.53 8.60 36.66
CA LEU A 342 -38.35 7.47 35.75
C LEU A 342 -37.77 6.24 36.46
N LYS A 343 -36.84 6.44 37.42
CA LYS A 343 -36.25 5.35 38.23
C LYS A 343 -37.31 4.62 39.06
N GLN A 344 -38.27 5.34 39.64
CA GLN A 344 -39.39 4.72 40.37
C GLN A 344 -40.25 3.84 39.45
N LYS A 345 -40.64 4.34 38.28
CA LYS A 345 -41.45 3.57 37.30
C LYS A 345 -40.75 2.32 36.79
N LEU A 346 -39.42 2.35 36.60
CA LEU A 346 -38.67 1.15 36.22
C LEU A 346 -38.73 0.06 37.30
N GLN A 347 -38.71 0.46 38.57
CA GLN A 347 -38.77 -0.47 39.68
C GLN A 347 -40.13 -1.16 39.76
N GLU A 348 -41.22 -0.42 39.55
CA GLU A 348 -42.58 -0.96 39.46
C GLU A 348 -42.72 -2.00 38.33
N VAL A 349 -42.18 -1.71 37.14
CA VAL A 349 -42.22 -2.65 35.98
C VAL A 349 -41.35 -3.89 36.23
N GLN A 350 -40.21 -3.75 36.90
CA GLN A 350 -39.37 -4.90 37.27
C GLN A 350 -40.05 -5.80 38.30
N ASP A 351 -40.75 -5.21 39.27
CA ASP A 351 -41.47 -5.96 40.28
C ASP A 351 -42.69 -6.69 39.68
N LEU A 352 -43.41 -6.07 38.74
CA LEU A 352 -44.46 -6.69 37.92
C LEU A 352 -43.91 -7.86 37.08
N ARG A 353 -42.76 -7.68 36.44
CA ARG A 353 -42.11 -8.76 35.67
C ARG A 353 -41.69 -9.92 36.56
N ARG A 354 -41.19 -9.65 37.77
CA ARG A 354 -40.83 -10.69 38.75
C ARG A 354 -42.05 -11.46 39.25
N THR A 355 -43.19 -10.78 39.43
CA THR A 355 -44.46 -11.45 39.78
C THR A 355 -44.94 -12.31 38.63
N TYR A 356 -44.94 -11.79 37.39
CA TYR A 356 -45.31 -12.57 36.20
C TYR A 356 -44.44 -13.80 35.97
N VAL A 357 -43.11 -13.69 36.13
CA VAL A 357 -42.20 -14.83 35.97
C VAL A 357 -42.39 -15.86 37.10
N LYS A 358 -42.71 -15.42 38.32
CA LYS A 358 -43.10 -16.32 39.42
C LYS A 358 -44.40 -17.06 39.10
N ASP A 359 -45.42 -16.35 38.63
CA ASP A 359 -46.72 -16.94 38.27
C ASP A 359 -46.56 -17.93 37.12
N ILE A 360 -45.74 -17.64 36.11
CA ILE A 360 -45.44 -18.57 35.02
C ILE A 360 -44.62 -19.77 35.50
N MET A 361 -43.64 -19.61 36.41
CA MET A 361 -42.94 -20.75 37.00
C MET A 361 -43.86 -21.63 37.86
N GLU A 362 -44.84 -21.04 38.55
CA GLU A 362 -45.88 -21.80 39.26
C GLU A 362 -46.83 -22.51 38.28
N ILE A 363 -47.18 -21.89 37.15
CA ILE A 363 -48.05 -22.50 36.13
C ILE A 363 -47.31 -23.57 35.30
N ALA A 364 -46.04 -23.36 34.95
CA ALA A 364 -45.21 -24.29 34.18
C ALA A 364 -44.61 -25.42 35.05
N GLY A 365 -44.48 -25.19 36.36
CA GLY A 365 -44.10 -26.20 37.35
C GLY A 365 -45.25 -27.13 37.75
N GLN A 366 -46.49 -26.79 37.41
CA GLN A 366 -47.60 -27.74 37.51
C GLN A 366 -47.54 -28.71 36.32
N PRO A 367 -47.41 -30.03 36.55
CA PRO A 367 -47.54 -31.00 35.47
C PRO A 367 -48.91 -30.82 34.83
N PHE A 368 -48.94 -30.63 33.52
CA PHE A 368 -50.13 -30.44 32.72
C PHE A 368 -51.08 -31.62 32.98
N LYS A 369 -52.05 -31.46 33.88
CA LYS A 369 -53.17 -32.38 34.01
C LYS A 369 -54.06 -32.11 32.80
N MET A 370 -53.88 -32.88 31.73
CA MET A 370 -54.92 -33.02 30.71
C MET A 370 -56.21 -33.29 31.47
N LYS A 371 -57.18 -32.37 31.40
CA LYS A 371 -58.54 -32.66 31.83
C LYS A 371 -58.97 -33.88 31.04
N GLU A 372 -59.19 -34.99 31.73
CA GLU A 372 -59.82 -36.17 31.15
C GLU A 372 -61.07 -35.69 30.39
N PRO A 373 -61.29 -36.11 29.13
CA PRO A 373 -62.55 -35.86 28.47
C PRO A 373 -63.65 -36.44 29.37
N MET A 374 -64.67 -35.63 29.67
CA MET A 374 -65.82 -36.07 30.45
C MET A 374 -66.33 -37.40 29.91
N PRO A 375 -66.54 -38.42 30.76
CA PRO A 375 -67.05 -39.70 30.30
C PRO A 375 -68.50 -39.49 29.88
N SER A 376 -68.75 -39.54 28.57
CA SER A 376 -70.09 -39.85 28.06
C SER A 376 -70.45 -41.24 28.56
N TYR A 377 -71.63 -41.33 29.17
CA TYR A 377 -72.17 -42.52 29.80
C TYR A 377 -72.46 -43.59 28.74
N GLU A 378 -71.57 -44.57 28.58
CA GLU A 378 -71.94 -45.91 28.10
C GLU A 378 -70.87 -46.93 28.51
N GLN A 379 -71.34 -48.03 29.09
CA GLN A 379 -70.57 -49.18 29.52
C GLN A 379 -69.92 -49.86 28.31
N THR A 380 -68.66 -50.30 28.42
CA THR A 380 -68.28 -51.73 28.51
C THR A 380 -66.75 -51.87 28.58
N HIS A 381 -66.30 -53.00 29.13
CA HIS A 381 -64.92 -53.38 29.38
C HIS A 381 -63.97 -53.13 28.21
N ASP A 382 -62.93 -52.32 28.44
CA ASP A 382 -61.70 -52.36 27.64
C ASP A 382 -60.47 -52.43 28.57
N THR A 383 -59.53 -53.27 28.13
CA THR A 383 -58.41 -53.87 28.86
C THR A 383 -57.28 -52.88 29.17
N SER A 384 -56.52 -53.11 30.25
CA SER A 384 -55.40 -52.25 30.66
C SER A 384 -54.30 -52.09 29.59
N ASP A 385 -54.29 -52.97 28.59
CA ASP A 385 -53.36 -52.93 27.47
C ASP A 385 -53.68 -51.79 26.50
N GLU A 386 -54.96 -51.42 26.32
CA GLU A 386 -55.35 -50.35 25.41
C GLU A 386 -55.00 -48.94 25.95
N GLN A 387 -55.05 -48.77 27.28
CA GLN A 387 -54.57 -47.55 27.94
C GLN A 387 -53.03 -47.44 27.91
N ALA A 388 -52.32 -48.57 28.01
CA ALA A 388 -50.87 -48.60 27.91
C ALA A 388 -50.38 -48.33 26.47
N GLU A 389 -51.12 -48.81 25.46
CA GLU A 389 -50.85 -48.49 24.05
C GLU A 389 -51.10 -47.01 23.76
N ARG A 390 -52.23 -46.43 24.21
CA ARG A 390 -52.47 -44.98 24.04
C ARG A 390 -51.40 -44.12 24.72
N ALA A 391 -50.88 -44.52 25.89
CA ALA A 391 -49.78 -43.82 26.55
C ALA A 391 -48.44 -43.93 25.80
N ARG A 392 -48.15 -45.10 25.20
CA ARG A 392 -46.96 -45.29 24.36
C ARG A 392 -47.08 -44.52 23.04
N GLU A 393 -48.24 -44.51 22.41
CA GLU A 393 -48.52 -43.75 21.19
C GLU A 393 -48.44 -42.24 21.44
N ALA A 394 -49.00 -41.75 22.55
CA ALA A 394 -48.87 -40.34 22.94
C ALA A 394 -47.42 -39.94 23.19
N LYS A 395 -46.61 -40.80 23.82
CA LYS A 395 -45.18 -40.56 24.02
C LYS A 395 -44.41 -40.56 22.69
N LYS A 396 -44.73 -41.50 21.79
CA LYS A 396 -44.11 -41.61 20.46
C LYS A 396 -44.49 -40.43 19.56
N LEU A 397 -45.72 -39.94 19.65
CA LEU A 397 -46.19 -38.73 18.97
C LEU A 397 -45.49 -37.48 19.53
N GLY A 398 -45.30 -37.41 20.85
CA GLY A 398 -44.52 -36.35 21.50
C GLY A 398 -43.05 -36.34 21.05
N GLU A 399 -42.40 -37.49 21.01
CA GLU A 399 -41.02 -37.64 20.50
C GLU A 399 -40.93 -37.27 19.01
N GLN A 400 -41.87 -37.72 18.18
CA GLN A 400 -41.91 -37.37 16.76
C GLN A 400 -42.17 -35.89 16.53
N LEU A 401 -43.05 -35.24 17.29
CA LEU A 401 -43.30 -33.80 17.17
C LEU A 401 -42.09 -33.00 17.65
N LEU A 402 -41.39 -33.44 18.69
CA LEU A 402 -40.16 -32.81 19.16
C LEU A 402 -39.04 -32.96 18.14
N GLU A 403 -38.86 -34.16 17.58
CA GLU A 403 -37.85 -34.46 16.56
C GLU A 403 -38.15 -33.73 15.24
N LYS A 404 -39.43 -33.64 14.85
CA LYS A 404 -39.88 -32.90 13.66
C LYS A 404 -39.78 -31.38 13.85
N ALA A 405 -40.11 -30.84 15.02
CA ALA A 405 -39.90 -29.43 15.33
C ALA A 405 -38.41 -29.08 15.44
N TYR A 406 -37.60 -29.97 16.01
CA TYR A 406 -36.15 -29.81 16.10
C TYR A 406 -35.50 -29.88 14.71
N THR A 407 -35.88 -30.84 13.88
CA THR A 407 -35.39 -30.98 12.50
C THR A 407 -35.91 -29.88 11.58
N ASP A 408 -37.17 -29.45 11.67
CA ASP A 408 -37.70 -28.30 10.93
C ASP A 408 -37.03 -26.98 11.37
N SER A 409 -36.59 -26.88 12.65
CA SER A 409 -35.79 -25.74 13.12
C SER A 409 -34.34 -25.79 12.64
N LEU A 410 -33.77 -26.99 12.45
CA LEU A 410 -32.42 -27.19 11.91
C LEU A 410 -32.35 -27.07 10.38
N LEU A 411 -33.43 -27.41 9.67
CA LEU A 411 -33.55 -27.38 8.21
C LEU A 411 -33.88 -25.99 7.65
N LYS A 412 -34.29 -25.03 8.50
CA LYS A 412 -34.30 -23.60 8.15
C LYS A 412 -32.97 -22.98 8.59
N PRO A 413 -32.05 -22.67 7.66
CA PRO A 413 -30.74 -22.15 8.03
C PRO A 413 -30.86 -20.66 8.34
N ILE A 414 -31.42 -20.31 9.50
CA ILE A 414 -31.34 -18.94 10.04
C ILE A 414 -31.07 -19.03 11.55
N LEU A 415 -29.77 -19.02 11.87
CA LEU A 415 -29.14 -18.64 13.14
C LEU A 415 -29.37 -19.53 14.38
N GLN A 416 -28.36 -20.33 14.69
CA GLN A 416 -28.05 -20.90 16.01
C GLN A 416 -27.70 -19.77 17.01
N SER A 417 -28.70 -19.00 17.44
CA SER A 417 -28.54 -17.95 18.44
C SER A 417 -29.47 -18.22 19.63
N PRO A 418 -29.06 -17.90 20.87
CA PRO A 418 -29.93 -17.88 22.06
C PRO A 418 -31.19 -16.98 21.92
N ALA A 419 -31.33 -16.25 20.80
CA ALA A 419 -32.45 -15.40 20.48
C ALA A 419 -33.74 -16.15 20.06
N THR A 420 -33.72 -17.45 19.79
CA THR A 420 -34.92 -18.22 19.41
C THR A 420 -35.98 -18.30 20.52
N TYR A 421 -35.60 -18.14 21.80
CA TYR A 421 -36.57 -18.00 22.90
C TYR A 421 -37.45 -16.73 22.76
N LYS A 422 -36.97 -15.69 22.06
CA LYS A 422 -37.71 -14.42 21.85
C LYS A 422 -38.88 -14.54 20.88
N LEU A 423 -38.97 -15.63 20.11
CA LEU A 423 -40.06 -15.86 19.16
C LEU A 423 -41.31 -16.46 19.83
N PHE A 424 -41.18 -17.00 21.05
CA PHE A 424 -42.27 -17.68 21.78
C PHE A 424 -42.80 -16.88 22.99
N GLU A 425 -42.41 -15.62 23.13
CA GLU A 425 -42.93 -14.74 24.18
C GLU A 425 -44.42 -14.43 23.97
N THR A 426 -45.17 -14.41 25.07
CA THR A 426 -46.57 -13.94 25.07
C THR A 426 -46.64 -12.43 24.76
N TYR A 427 -47.81 -11.96 24.32
CA TYR A 427 -48.01 -10.53 23.98
C TYR A 427 -47.69 -9.61 25.17
N ASP A 428 -48.08 -10.02 26.38
CA ASP A 428 -47.87 -9.24 27.61
C ASP A 428 -46.40 -9.23 28.06
N GLU A 429 -45.67 -10.35 27.92
CA GLU A 429 -44.21 -10.40 28.13
C GLU A 429 -43.47 -9.49 27.15
N ARG A 430 -43.94 -9.47 25.89
CA ARG A 430 -43.37 -8.62 24.86
C ARG A 430 -43.56 -7.15 25.21
N ILE A 431 -44.75 -6.75 25.66
CA ILE A 431 -45.04 -5.37 26.10
C ILE A 431 -44.20 -5.00 27.30
N LEU A 432 -44.20 -5.79 28.38
CA LEU A 432 -43.44 -5.48 29.60
C LEU A 432 -41.93 -5.40 29.33
N ARG A 433 -41.40 -6.24 28.44
CA ARG A 433 -39.99 -6.15 28.02
C ARG A 433 -39.70 -4.92 27.15
N ILE A 434 -40.62 -4.53 26.27
CA ILE A 434 -40.50 -3.31 25.47
C ILE A 434 -40.57 -2.08 26.38
N GLU A 435 -41.49 -2.08 27.35
CA GLU A 435 -41.68 -1.02 28.34
C GLU A 435 -40.49 -0.93 29.30
N GLU A 436 -39.96 -2.06 29.79
CA GLU A 436 -38.73 -2.09 30.58
C GLU A 436 -37.54 -1.57 29.78
N LYS A 437 -37.40 -1.98 28.50
CA LYS A 437 -36.36 -1.45 27.62
C LYS A 437 -36.53 0.04 27.37
N TRP A 438 -37.76 0.52 27.22
CA TRP A 438 -38.07 1.93 27.02
C TRP A 438 -37.72 2.74 28.27
N LEU A 439 -38.13 2.30 29.46
CA LEU A 439 -37.81 2.93 30.75
C LEU A 439 -36.30 2.91 31.04
N ARG A 440 -35.62 1.79 30.79
CA ARG A 440 -34.15 1.72 30.89
C ARG A 440 -33.47 2.71 29.95
N ARG A 441 -34.00 2.90 28.72
CA ARG A 441 -33.48 3.87 27.76
C ARG A 441 -33.72 5.31 28.23
N GLN A 442 -34.88 5.61 28.79
CA GLN A 442 -35.21 6.93 29.33
C GLN A 442 -34.35 7.28 30.55
N ILE A 443 -34.17 6.36 31.51
CA ILE A 443 -33.27 6.55 32.66
C ILE A 443 -31.82 6.72 32.20
N LYS A 444 -31.37 5.92 31.23
CA LYS A 444 -30.02 6.02 30.67
C LYS A 444 -29.77 7.34 29.95
N ASN A 445 -30.80 7.96 29.40
CA ASN A 445 -30.74 9.29 28.80
C ASN A 445 -30.80 10.43 29.84
N ALA A 446 -31.42 10.17 31.00
CA ALA A 446 -31.60 11.15 32.08
C ALA A 446 -30.50 11.09 33.17
N ASP A 447 -29.70 10.02 33.23
CA ASP A 447 -28.60 9.87 34.18
C ASP A 447 -27.31 10.54 33.62
N PRO A 448 -26.85 11.67 34.20
CA PRO A 448 -25.66 12.39 33.71
C PRO A 448 -24.33 11.71 34.10
N THR A 449 -24.38 10.57 34.79
CA THR A 449 -23.18 9.91 35.37
C THR A 449 -22.56 8.81 34.51
N GLU A 450 -23.22 8.36 33.43
CA GLU A 450 -22.55 7.48 32.46
C GLU A 450 -21.64 8.32 31.55
N ASP A 451 -20.36 7.95 31.50
CA ASP A 451 -19.34 8.60 30.68
C ASP A 451 -19.84 8.74 29.23
N VAL A 452 -20.03 9.99 28.82
CA VAL A 452 -20.50 10.36 27.47
C VAL A 452 -19.61 9.70 26.40
N SER A 453 -18.32 9.55 26.68
CA SER A 453 -17.32 8.84 25.87
C SER A 453 -17.68 7.37 25.58
N GLU A 454 -18.24 6.62 26.53
CA GLU A 454 -18.59 5.22 26.28
C GLU A 454 -19.82 5.07 25.38
N LYS A 455 -20.78 5.99 25.49
CA LYS A 455 -21.97 6.00 24.62
C LYS A 455 -21.58 6.34 23.19
N GLU A 456 -20.61 7.23 23.04
CA GLU A 456 -20.04 7.67 21.77
C GLU A 456 -19.32 6.56 21.01
N GLU A 457 -18.41 5.83 21.67
CA GLU A 457 -17.72 4.69 21.05
C GLU A 457 -18.72 3.60 20.63
N LYS A 458 -19.74 3.36 21.46
CA LYS A 458 -20.81 2.41 21.14
C LYS A 458 -21.62 2.85 19.92
N LEU A 459 -21.83 4.16 19.72
CA LEU A 459 -22.58 4.67 18.56
C LEU A 459 -21.82 4.43 17.26
N GLN A 460 -20.53 4.78 17.22
CA GLN A 460 -19.69 4.58 16.02
C GLN A 460 -19.63 3.10 15.62
N VAL A 461 -19.40 2.21 16.59
CA VAL A 461 -19.38 0.76 16.35
C VAL A 461 -20.72 0.23 15.82
N VAL A 462 -21.85 0.78 16.29
CA VAL A 462 -23.18 0.36 15.80
C VAL A 462 -23.47 0.91 14.41
N ILE A 463 -23.11 2.16 14.12
CA ILE A 463 -23.28 2.76 12.79
C ILE A 463 -22.47 1.98 11.74
N ASP A 464 -21.23 1.63 12.05
CA ASP A 464 -20.40 0.82 11.15
C ASP A 464 -21.00 -0.58 10.89
N LYS A 465 -21.64 -1.19 11.90
CA LYS A 465 -22.38 -2.45 11.73
C LYS A 465 -23.65 -2.31 10.88
N LEU A 466 -24.35 -1.17 10.97
CA LEU A 466 -25.49 -0.89 10.09
C LEU A 466 -25.03 -0.83 8.64
N ARG A 467 -23.94 -0.10 8.36
CA ARG A 467 -23.33 -0.02 7.03
C ARG A 467 -22.95 -1.40 6.49
N ARG A 468 -22.36 -2.27 7.32
CA ARG A 468 -22.03 -3.65 6.91
C ARG A 468 -23.26 -4.50 6.62
N THR A 469 -24.33 -4.32 7.39
CA THR A 469 -25.60 -5.03 7.19
C THR A 469 -26.24 -4.61 5.87
N LYS A 470 -26.31 -3.30 5.58
CA LYS A 470 -26.81 -2.78 4.30
C LYS A 470 -26.03 -3.40 3.13
N TYR A 471 -24.70 -3.40 3.21
CA TYR A 471 -23.83 -3.99 2.19
C TYR A 471 -24.12 -5.48 1.94
N LYS A 472 -24.26 -6.29 3.00
CA LYS A 472 -24.59 -7.72 2.88
C LYS A 472 -26.02 -7.97 2.35
N ILE A 473 -26.99 -7.14 2.73
CA ILE A 473 -28.37 -7.25 2.25
C ILE A 473 -28.43 -7.01 0.74
N ASP A 474 -27.83 -5.92 0.25
CA ASP A 474 -27.85 -5.60 -1.18
C ASP A 474 -26.97 -6.54 -2.01
N GLN A 475 -25.91 -7.09 -1.42
CA GLN A 475 -25.16 -8.19 -2.02
C GLN A 475 -26.04 -9.42 -2.27
N LEU A 476 -26.87 -9.80 -1.29
CA LEU A 476 -27.83 -10.90 -1.43
C LEU A 476 -28.97 -10.53 -2.37
N SER A 477 -29.41 -9.27 -2.34
CA SER A 477 -30.39 -8.74 -3.29
C SER A 477 -29.86 -8.96 -4.69
N MET A 478 -28.71 -8.39 -5.07
CA MET A 478 -28.09 -8.52 -6.41
C MET A 478 -27.93 -9.96 -6.93
N LYS A 479 -27.79 -10.93 -6.04
CA LYS A 479 -27.73 -12.35 -6.37
C LYS A 479 -29.09 -12.93 -6.79
N HIS A 480 -30.17 -12.49 -6.14
CA HIS A 480 -31.52 -13.04 -6.28
C HIS A 480 -32.48 -12.12 -7.05
N ALA A 481 -32.22 -10.82 -7.06
CA ALA A 481 -32.95 -9.73 -7.67
C ALA A 481 -31.93 -8.69 -8.18
N GLN A 482 -32.09 -8.15 -9.38
CA GLN A 482 -31.13 -7.13 -9.88
C GLN A 482 -31.35 -5.74 -9.23
N ASP A 483 -32.22 -5.68 -8.22
CA ASP A 483 -32.64 -4.44 -7.56
C ASP A 483 -31.78 -4.21 -6.31
N LEU A 484 -31.15 -3.04 -6.25
CA LEU A 484 -30.48 -2.54 -5.04
C LEU A 484 -31.50 -1.81 -4.17
N MET A 485 -31.58 -2.16 -2.88
CA MET A 485 -32.53 -1.52 -1.96
C MET A 485 -32.00 -0.19 -1.44
N PHE A 486 -30.68 0.00 -1.44
CA PHE A 486 -30.00 1.22 -1.02
C PHE A 486 -29.29 1.83 -2.23
N GLU A 487 -29.75 3.00 -2.67
CA GLU A 487 -29.21 3.74 -3.83
C GLU A 487 -27.70 4.05 -3.66
N GLU A 488 -27.22 4.18 -2.43
CA GLU A 488 -25.82 4.47 -2.11
C GLU A 488 -24.87 3.37 -2.61
N HIS A 489 -25.36 2.13 -2.81
CA HIS A 489 -24.55 1.03 -3.32
C HIS A 489 -24.41 0.99 -4.86
N GLU A 490 -25.13 1.85 -5.59
CA GLU A 490 -24.95 1.98 -7.04
C GLU A 490 -23.49 2.35 -7.41
N VAL A 491 -22.80 3.04 -6.50
CA VAL A 491 -21.38 3.41 -6.62
C VAL A 491 -20.47 2.20 -6.81
N TYR A 492 -20.84 1.04 -6.25
CA TYR A 492 -20.09 -0.21 -6.38
C TYR A 492 -20.60 -1.08 -7.53
N GLY A 493 -21.89 -0.95 -7.88
CA GLY A 493 -22.52 -1.76 -8.92
C GLY A 493 -22.36 -3.26 -8.68
N LYS A 494 -21.61 -3.95 -9.55
CA LYS A 494 -21.38 -5.40 -9.44
C LYS A 494 -20.26 -5.77 -8.47
N ASP A 495 -19.42 -4.82 -8.07
CA ASP A 495 -18.28 -5.08 -7.17
C ASP A 495 -18.74 -5.38 -5.73
N ILE A 496 -20.00 -5.12 -5.41
CA ILE A 496 -20.62 -5.53 -4.14
C ILE A 496 -20.58 -7.05 -3.93
N LEU A 497 -20.51 -7.85 -5.01
CA LEU A 497 -20.52 -9.32 -4.96
C LEU A 497 -19.16 -9.97 -4.61
N ILE A 498 -18.11 -9.19 -4.34
CA ILE A 498 -16.76 -9.72 -4.07
C ILE A 498 -16.71 -10.52 -2.75
N ASP A 499 -17.35 -10.03 -1.70
CA ASP A 499 -17.30 -10.60 -0.34
C ASP A 499 -18.31 -11.75 -0.09
N GLU A 500 -18.93 -12.31 -1.14
CA GLU A 500 -20.15 -13.13 -1.00
C GLU A 500 -19.96 -14.37 -0.11
N LYS A 501 -18.81 -15.05 -0.26
CA LYS A 501 -18.54 -16.32 0.43
C LYS A 501 -17.74 -16.18 1.72
N VAL A 502 -16.98 -15.10 1.85
CA VAL A 502 -16.02 -14.93 2.95
C VAL A 502 -16.02 -13.47 3.39
N GLY A 503 -16.63 -13.21 4.55
CA GLY A 503 -16.44 -11.98 5.30
C GLY A 503 -15.47 -12.16 6.46
N TYR A 504 -14.88 -11.06 6.94
CA TYR A 504 -14.08 -11.08 8.17
C TYR A 504 -14.90 -11.51 9.41
N GLU A 505 -16.21 -11.28 9.39
CA GLU A 505 -17.15 -11.71 10.44
C GLU A 505 -17.23 -13.24 10.52
N ASP A 506 -17.17 -13.94 9.39
CA ASP A 506 -17.22 -15.41 9.38
C ASP A 506 -15.89 -15.99 9.90
N LEU A 507 -14.77 -15.34 9.56
CA LEU A 507 -13.45 -15.69 10.09
C LEU A 507 -13.32 -15.37 11.59
N ARG A 508 -14.01 -14.33 12.07
CA ARG A 508 -14.11 -13.99 13.50
C ARG A 508 -14.72 -15.17 14.27
N ASP A 509 -15.82 -15.73 13.78
CA ASP A 509 -16.49 -16.85 14.47
C ASP A 509 -15.61 -18.08 14.60
N TYR A 510 -14.73 -18.35 13.63
CA TYR A 510 -13.73 -19.42 13.73
C TYR A 510 -12.58 -19.06 14.68
N LEU A 511 -11.94 -17.90 14.50
CA LEU A 511 -10.72 -17.52 15.24
C LEU A 511 -10.94 -17.30 16.73
N PHE A 512 -12.14 -16.89 17.13
CA PHE A 512 -12.50 -16.67 18.54
C PHE A 512 -12.99 -17.93 19.26
N GLN A 513 -13.04 -19.09 18.59
CA GLN A 513 -13.31 -20.36 19.25
C GLN A 513 -12.18 -20.73 20.23
N PRO A 514 -12.51 -21.42 21.34
CA PRO A 514 -11.53 -22.04 22.22
C PRO A 514 -10.54 -22.91 21.44
N SER A 515 -9.28 -22.94 21.87
CA SER A 515 -8.24 -23.78 21.25
C SER A 515 -8.62 -25.26 21.26
N GLU A 516 -9.39 -25.71 22.25
CA GLU A 516 -9.90 -27.08 22.36
C GLU A 516 -10.74 -27.49 21.14
N ILE A 517 -11.56 -26.57 20.61
CA ILE A 517 -12.40 -26.82 19.42
C ILE A 517 -11.54 -26.74 18.16
N ARG A 518 -10.67 -25.73 18.05
CA ARG A 518 -9.80 -25.52 16.88
C ARG A 518 -8.68 -26.55 16.73
N ARG A 519 -8.41 -27.35 17.76
CA ARG A 519 -7.34 -28.36 17.78
C ARG A 519 -7.85 -29.73 18.19
N LYS A 520 -9.14 -29.99 17.95
CA LYS A 520 -9.80 -31.24 18.34
C LYS A 520 -9.24 -32.44 17.57
N THR A 521 -8.98 -32.28 16.27
CA THR A 521 -8.38 -33.32 15.42
C THR A 521 -6.98 -32.90 14.94
N GLU A 522 -6.14 -33.87 14.55
CA GLU A 522 -4.81 -33.59 13.98
C GLU A 522 -4.89 -32.72 12.71
N LEU A 523 -5.94 -32.92 11.90
CA LEU A 523 -6.22 -32.08 10.73
C LEU A 523 -6.49 -30.63 11.14
N ASP A 524 -7.27 -30.41 12.20
CA ASP A 524 -7.55 -29.06 12.72
C ASP A 524 -6.28 -28.40 13.26
N VAL A 525 -5.40 -29.16 13.92
CA VAL A 525 -4.09 -28.66 14.37
C VAL A 525 -3.22 -28.21 13.19
N ILE A 526 -3.10 -29.05 12.15
CA ILE A 526 -2.30 -28.72 10.96
C ILE A 526 -2.87 -27.50 10.23
N ASN A 527 -4.20 -27.42 10.12
CA ASN A 527 -4.87 -26.32 9.44
C ASN A 527 -4.84 -25.01 10.25
N ASP A 528 -5.04 -25.06 11.57
CA ASP A 528 -4.91 -23.89 12.46
C ASP A 528 -3.48 -23.32 12.37
N ASN A 529 -2.44 -24.17 12.33
CA ASN A 529 -1.07 -23.71 12.11
C ASN A 529 -0.89 -22.99 10.77
N LYS A 530 -1.46 -23.52 9.68
CA LYS A 530 -1.45 -22.85 8.37
C LYS A 530 -2.20 -21.51 8.41
N ILE A 531 -3.35 -21.45 9.08
CA ILE A 531 -4.14 -20.22 9.22
C ILE A 531 -3.33 -19.18 10.01
N GLN A 532 -2.66 -19.56 11.08
CA GLN A 532 -1.81 -18.67 11.88
C GLN A 532 -0.65 -18.09 11.06
N GLU A 533 -0.04 -18.87 10.17
CA GLU A 533 0.97 -18.38 9.24
C GLU A 533 0.40 -17.39 8.22
N MET A 534 -0.80 -17.64 7.69
CA MET A 534 -1.46 -16.78 6.71
C MET A 534 -1.91 -15.42 7.27
N ILE A 535 -2.30 -15.35 8.54
CA ILE A 535 -2.70 -14.10 9.20
C ILE A 535 -1.53 -13.30 9.76
N LYS A 536 -0.29 -13.83 9.65
CA LYS A 536 0.89 -13.18 10.20
C LYS A 536 1.19 -11.89 9.45
N ILE A 537 1.18 -10.78 10.18
CA ILE A 537 1.49 -9.46 9.64
C ILE A 537 2.99 -9.38 9.34
N SER A 538 3.32 -9.01 8.11
CA SER A 538 4.70 -8.74 7.70
C SER A 538 5.00 -7.25 7.86
N THR A 539 6.09 -6.95 8.56
CA THR A 539 6.55 -5.58 8.77
C THR A 539 7.60 -5.21 7.72
N ILE A 540 7.40 -4.05 7.08
CA ILE A 540 8.34 -3.48 6.11
C ILE A 540 8.92 -2.22 6.73
N LYS A 541 10.26 -2.17 6.80
CA LYS A 541 10.96 -1.01 7.35
C LYS A 541 11.26 -0.01 6.24
N GLU A 542 10.95 1.25 6.51
CA GLU A 542 11.17 2.36 5.58
C GLU A 542 11.87 3.53 6.30
N ASP A 543 12.57 4.36 5.53
CA ASP A 543 13.22 5.58 6.02
C ASP A 543 12.69 6.76 5.21
N LEU A 544 11.39 7.06 5.40
CA LEU A 544 10.70 8.17 4.72
C LEU A 544 10.66 9.40 5.63
N VAL A 545 10.88 10.56 5.03
CA VAL A 545 10.98 11.84 5.74
C VAL A 545 10.23 12.91 4.95
N ASN A 546 9.48 13.75 5.66
CA ASN A 546 9.02 15.03 5.11
C ASN A 546 10.16 16.06 5.29
N PRO A 547 10.77 16.56 4.20
CA PRO A 547 11.94 17.43 4.30
C PRO A 547 11.62 18.86 4.76
N TYR A 548 10.35 19.27 4.83
CA TYR A 548 9.96 20.65 5.14
C TYR A 548 9.16 20.77 6.44
N ASN A 549 8.21 19.87 6.71
CA ASN A 549 7.35 19.97 7.91
C ASN A 549 8.10 19.55 9.19
N ASN A 550 8.94 18.52 9.11
CA ASN A 550 9.47 17.84 10.31
C ASN A 550 11.00 17.69 10.25
N GLU A 551 11.73 18.69 10.75
CA GLU A 551 13.20 18.68 10.75
C GLU A 551 13.80 17.51 11.55
N TYR A 552 13.14 17.10 12.64
CA TYR A 552 13.65 16.08 13.57
C TYR A 552 13.83 14.69 12.93
N ALA A 553 13.03 14.36 11.91
CA ALA A 553 13.05 13.05 11.25
C ALA A 553 14.19 12.94 10.21
N SER A 554 14.68 14.06 9.69
CA SER A 554 15.76 14.10 8.68
C SER A 554 17.15 13.86 9.25
N LYS A 555 17.27 13.72 10.58
CA LYS A 555 18.53 13.60 11.28
C LYS A 555 19.21 12.26 10.99
N LEU A 556 20.40 12.32 10.41
CA LEU A 556 21.25 11.15 10.18
C LEU A 556 21.85 10.65 11.49
N ASN A 557 21.72 9.35 11.74
CA ASN A 557 22.28 8.69 12.91
C ASN A 557 23.65 8.09 12.59
N LEU A 558 24.46 7.83 13.62
CA LEU A 558 25.78 7.20 13.44
C LEU A 558 25.67 5.83 12.73
N GLN A 559 24.55 5.13 12.93
CA GLN A 559 24.32 3.81 12.34
C GLN A 559 24.21 3.84 10.81
N ASP A 560 23.90 5.00 10.24
CA ASP A 560 23.74 5.20 8.79
C ASP A 560 25.10 5.39 8.08
N THR A 561 26.17 5.59 8.86
CA THR A 561 27.52 5.82 8.33
C THR A 561 28.21 4.53 7.86
N ILE A 562 29.02 4.65 6.81
CA ILE A 562 29.80 3.53 6.25
C ILE A 562 30.77 2.94 7.28
N GLU A 563 31.39 3.79 8.10
CA GLU A 563 32.37 3.38 9.12
C GLU A 563 31.75 2.48 10.18
N TYR A 564 30.57 2.84 10.68
CA TYR A 564 29.82 2.01 11.62
C TYR A 564 29.46 0.65 11.00
N GLN A 565 29.00 0.64 9.75
CA GLN A 565 28.64 -0.59 9.04
C GLN A 565 29.84 -1.52 8.86
N ARG A 566 30.99 -0.99 8.42
CA ARG A 566 32.23 -1.77 8.26
C ARG A 566 32.70 -2.36 9.59
N SER A 567 32.81 -1.53 10.63
CA SER A 567 33.21 -1.98 11.96
C SER A 567 32.26 -3.03 12.53
N LYS A 568 30.95 -2.86 12.35
CA LYS A 568 29.93 -3.83 12.78
C LYS A 568 30.07 -5.17 12.05
N GLN A 569 30.27 -5.14 10.73
CA GLN A 569 30.45 -6.36 9.94
C GLN A 569 31.73 -7.12 10.29
N GLU A 570 32.83 -6.40 10.54
CA GLU A 570 34.09 -7.00 11.00
C GLU A 570 33.92 -7.68 12.36
N LYS A 571 33.29 -7.01 13.33
CA LYS A 571 32.99 -7.60 14.65
C LYS A 571 32.11 -8.85 14.55
N ILE A 572 31.15 -8.88 13.64
CA ILE A 572 30.33 -10.08 13.42
C ILE A 572 31.18 -11.23 12.88
N LYS A 573 32.10 -10.95 11.96
CA LYS A 573 33.01 -11.98 11.41
C LYS A 573 33.96 -12.53 12.46
N THR A 574 34.54 -11.67 13.30
CA THR A 574 35.45 -12.11 14.37
C THR A 574 34.72 -12.97 15.40
N LEU A 575 33.54 -12.54 15.84
CA LEU A 575 32.73 -13.30 16.81
C LEU A 575 32.29 -14.66 16.27
N ARG A 576 31.98 -14.77 14.97
CA ARG A 576 31.67 -16.06 14.34
C ARG A 576 32.89 -16.97 14.31
N ALA A 577 34.05 -16.45 13.92
CA ALA A 577 35.29 -17.21 13.88
C ALA A 577 35.76 -17.69 15.26
N GLU A 578 35.53 -16.89 16.31
CA GLU A 578 35.81 -17.29 17.70
C GLU A 578 34.89 -18.45 18.13
N LYS A 579 33.59 -18.34 17.89
CA LYS A 579 32.62 -19.42 18.21
C LYS A 579 32.88 -20.71 17.45
N GLU A 580 33.17 -20.62 16.14
CA GLU A 580 33.49 -21.80 15.32
C GLU A 580 34.77 -22.52 15.79
N ARG A 581 35.70 -21.80 16.44
CA ARG A 581 36.89 -22.42 17.05
C ARG A 581 36.55 -23.11 18.36
N GLU A 582 35.76 -22.46 19.22
CA GLU A 582 35.28 -23.05 20.47
C GLU A 582 34.48 -24.33 20.22
N GLU A 583 33.57 -24.33 19.23
CA GLU A 583 32.80 -25.51 18.82
C GLU A 583 33.72 -26.65 18.34
N LYS A 584 34.75 -26.34 17.53
CA LYS A 584 35.72 -27.36 17.07
C LYS A 584 36.59 -27.91 18.18
N ASP A 585 36.96 -27.09 19.15
CA ASP A 585 37.78 -27.55 20.28
C ASP A 585 36.93 -28.38 21.26
N LEU A 586 35.64 -28.08 21.40
CA LEU A 586 34.67 -28.95 22.09
C LEU A 586 34.46 -30.28 21.35
N GLU A 587 34.30 -30.26 20.02
CA GLU A 587 34.21 -31.49 19.21
C GLU A 587 35.47 -32.36 19.35
N LYS A 588 36.66 -31.75 19.39
CA LYS A 588 37.92 -32.49 19.63
C LYS A 588 37.98 -33.09 21.03
N LEU A 589 37.50 -32.38 22.05
CA LEU A 589 37.43 -32.89 23.43
C LEU A 589 36.43 -34.03 23.54
N ASP A 590 35.26 -33.92 22.90
CA ASP A 590 34.27 -34.99 22.84
C ASP A 590 34.83 -36.21 22.06
N ALA A 591 35.55 -35.97 20.97
CA ALA A 591 36.24 -37.04 20.23
C ALA A 591 37.36 -37.71 21.06
N LEU A 592 38.11 -36.96 21.86
CA LEU A 592 39.11 -37.50 22.78
C LEU A 592 38.46 -38.32 23.90
N GLN A 593 37.34 -37.85 24.47
CA GLN A 593 36.60 -38.61 25.49
C GLN A 593 35.99 -39.91 24.93
N ARG A 594 35.53 -39.91 23.67
CA ARG A 594 35.09 -41.15 22.99
C ARG A 594 36.25 -42.11 22.73
N PHE A 595 37.44 -41.59 22.41
CA PHE A 595 38.64 -42.40 22.20
C PHE A 595 39.13 -43.06 23.51
N ASP A 596 39.03 -42.35 24.64
CA ASP A 596 39.38 -42.90 25.95
C ASP A 596 38.35 -43.98 26.41
N PHE A 597 37.07 -43.83 26.07
CA PHE A 597 36.04 -44.86 26.30
C PHE A 597 36.23 -46.12 25.43
N GLU A 598 36.67 -45.98 24.18
CA GLU A 598 36.98 -47.13 23.31
C GLU A 598 38.28 -47.86 23.72
N GLN A 599 39.18 -47.22 24.47
CA GLN A 599 40.35 -47.89 25.04
C GLN A 599 40.03 -48.69 26.31
N GLU A 600 39.11 -48.23 27.17
CA GLU A 600 38.72 -48.98 28.37
C GLU A 600 37.91 -50.27 28.06
N ASP A 601 37.17 -50.32 26.94
CA ASP A 601 36.47 -51.53 26.49
C ASP A 601 37.30 -52.39 25.50
N GLY A 602 38.51 -51.94 25.13
CA GLY A 602 39.37 -52.55 24.11
C GLY A 602 40.57 -53.34 24.64
N GLU A 603 40.83 -53.36 25.94
CA GLU A 603 42.00 -54.04 26.54
C GLU A 603 41.89 -55.58 26.65
N ASP A 604 40.92 -56.22 25.98
CA ASP A 604 40.81 -57.69 25.95
C ASP A 604 40.76 -58.32 24.54
N SER A 605 41.12 -57.57 23.47
CA SER A 605 41.29 -58.22 22.17
C SER A 605 42.33 -57.62 21.22
N SER A 606 43.31 -58.47 20.94
CA SER A 606 44.21 -58.47 19.77
C SER A 606 45.56 -57.78 19.92
N MET A 607 46.44 -58.49 20.63
CA MET A 607 47.73 -58.87 20.05
C MET A 607 47.55 -59.30 18.60
N ARG A 608 48.01 -58.52 17.62
CA ARG A 608 48.79 -59.03 16.47
C ARG A 608 49.32 -57.92 15.56
N SER A 609 50.61 -58.08 15.27
CA SER A 609 51.38 -57.56 14.13
C SER A 609 51.65 -56.06 14.05
N LEU A 610 52.70 -55.66 14.77
CA LEU A 610 53.73 -54.76 14.23
C LEU A 610 54.55 -55.52 13.17
N ASP A 611 54.58 -55.03 11.93
CA ASP A 611 55.80 -55.08 11.12
C ASP A 611 55.76 -54.07 9.95
N LYS A 612 56.83 -53.28 9.85
CA LYS A 612 57.39 -52.61 8.65
C LYS A 612 56.52 -51.60 7.87
N VAL A 613 56.95 -50.33 7.84
CA VAL A 613 57.91 -49.78 6.85
C VAL A 613 58.17 -48.31 7.19
N ILE A 614 59.45 -48.00 7.40
CA ILE A 614 60.04 -46.67 7.53
C ILE A 614 60.49 -46.20 6.13
N GLY A 615 60.26 -44.93 5.82
CA GLY A 615 61.22 -44.12 5.06
C GLY A 615 60.88 -43.80 3.61
N GLY A 616 60.91 -42.50 3.28
CA GLY A 616 60.89 -42.02 1.90
C GLY A 616 60.61 -40.53 1.79
N GLU A 617 61.62 -39.71 2.05
CA GLU A 617 61.62 -38.28 1.79
C GLU A 617 61.50 -37.92 0.29
N SER A 618 61.02 -36.69 0.09
CA SER A 618 61.47 -35.70 -0.90
C SER A 618 60.70 -35.56 -2.23
N ASN A 619 60.34 -34.29 -2.47
CA ASN A 619 60.39 -33.56 -3.74
C ASN A 619 59.49 -34.01 -4.90
N LEU A 620 58.63 -33.13 -5.40
CA LEU A 620 58.99 -32.11 -6.41
C LEU A 620 57.73 -31.35 -6.88
N MET A 621 57.96 -30.15 -7.40
CA MET A 621 57.03 -29.25 -8.07
C MET A 621 56.12 -29.92 -9.12
N GLY A 622 54.98 -29.26 -9.39
CA GLY A 622 54.67 -28.94 -10.79
C GLY A 622 53.23 -29.12 -11.24
N SER A 623 52.54 -27.98 -11.38
CA SER A 623 51.68 -27.62 -12.51
C SER A 623 50.33 -28.33 -12.75
N VAL A 624 49.28 -27.48 -12.76
CA VAL A 624 48.28 -27.32 -13.83
C VAL A 624 47.48 -28.57 -14.23
N SER A 625 46.17 -28.56 -13.99
CA SER A 625 45.17 -28.43 -15.08
C SER A 625 43.70 -28.56 -14.63
N LYS A 626 42.88 -27.81 -15.36
CA LYS A 626 41.41 -27.78 -15.44
C LYS A 626 40.76 -29.16 -15.63
N LYS A 627 39.58 -29.35 -15.02
CA LYS A 627 38.26 -29.65 -15.65
C LYS A 627 37.27 -30.09 -14.56
N LYS A 628 36.12 -29.41 -14.40
CA LYS A 628 34.80 -29.73 -15.00
C LYS A 628 34.26 -31.14 -14.67
N GLY A 629 33.18 -31.16 -13.88
CA GLY A 629 32.16 -32.22 -13.79
C GLY A 629 31.19 -31.86 -12.66
N LYS A 630 30.07 -31.17 -12.94
CA LYS A 630 28.73 -31.75 -13.13
C LYS A 630 28.43 -32.88 -12.14
N ALA A 631 27.68 -32.55 -11.08
CA ALA A 631 26.93 -33.51 -10.29
C ALA A 631 25.44 -33.11 -10.35
N SER A 632 24.66 -33.98 -10.96
CA SER A 632 23.20 -34.07 -10.87
C SER A 632 22.90 -35.39 -10.16
N LYS A 633 22.11 -35.35 -9.09
CA LYS A 633 21.39 -36.48 -8.48
C LYS A 633 20.27 -35.83 -7.66
N GLU A 634 19.01 -35.94 -8.04
CA GLU A 634 18.12 -37.10 -7.78
C GLU A 634 18.23 -37.61 -6.36
N GLU A 635 17.27 -37.21 -5.52
CA GLU A 635 16.91 -37.94 -4.31
C GLU A 635 15.43 -38.28 -4.36
N LYS A 636 15.19 -39.59 -4.43
CA LYS A 636 13.92 -40.27 -4.14
C LYS A 636 14.05 -40.88 -2.75
N SER A 637 13.07 -40.55 -1.90
CA SER A 637 12.35 -41.41 -0.96
C SER A 637 13.10 -42.52 -0.18
N ALA A 638 13.02 -42.44 1.16
CA ALA A 638 12.76 -43.53 2.14
C ALA A 638 13.07 -42.96 3.55
N SER A 639 12.10 -42.62 4.39
CA SER A 639 11.33 -43.46 5.32
C SER A 639 12.04 -43.76 6.67
N LEU A 640 11.38 -43.29 7.75
CA LEU A 640 11.34 -43.80 9.14
C LEU A 640 12.62 -43.77 10.00
N ALA A 641 12.60 -42.97 11.08
CA ALA A 641 12.42 -43.46 12.46
C ALA A 641 12.28 -42.28 13.45
N GLU A 642 11.44 -42.48 14.46
CA GLU A 642 11.19 -41.59 15.59
C GLU A 642 12.41 -41.53 16.51
N GLU A 643 12.80 -40.33 16.96
CA GLU A 643 13.37 -40.11 18.29
C GLU A 643 13.19 -38.62 18.65
N GLY A 644 12.73 -38.37 19.88
CA GLY A 644 12.29 -37.05 20.33
C GLY A 644 13.44 -36.07 20.50
N GLU A 645 13.31 -34.89 19.89
CA GLU A 645 14.18 -33.74 20.16
C GLU A 645 13.43 -32.68 20.98
N GLU A 646 13.82 -32.54 22.24
CA GLU A 646 13.68 -31.29 22.98
C GLU A 646 14.54 -30.22 22.27
N GLY A 647 13.87 -29.34 21.50
CA GLY A 647 14.54 -28.31 20.72
C GLY A 647 15.13 -27.15 21.55
N PRO A 648 16.12 -26.42 20.99
CA PRO A 648 17.04 -25.52 21.68
C PRO A 648 16.41 -24.13 21.92
N VAL A 649 15.46 -24.03 22.85
CA VAL A 649 14.87 -22.75 23.24
C VAL A 649 15.64 -22.10 24.41
N ASP A 650 16.36 -22.91 25.19
CA ASP A 650 17.05 -22.43 26.40
C ASP A 650 18.40 -21.74 26.13
N GLU A 651 19.10 -22.08 25.04
CA GLU A 651 20.41 -21.49 24.76
C GLU A 651 20.31 -20.04 24.27
N LYS A 652 19.30 -19.72 23.45
CA LYS A 652 19.04 -18.33 23.03
C LYS A 652 18.65 -17.44 24.21
N LYS A 653 17.90 -17.96 25.18
CA LYS A 653 17.57 -17.24 26.43
C LYS A 653 18.80 -17.03 27.30
N LYS A 654 19.65 -18.05 27.47
CA LYS A 654 20.91 -17.93 28.22
C LYS A 654 21.88 -16.93 27.61
N ILE A 655 21.98 -16.88 26.27
CA ILE A 655 22.82 -15.88 25.57
C ILE A 655 22.27 -14.46 25.75
N LEU A 656 20.95 -14.28 25.69
CA LEU A 656 20.32 -12.97 25.92
C LEU A 656 20.48 -12.49 27.37
N GLU A 657 20.33 -13.37 28.36
CA GLU A 657 20.60 -13.04 29.77
C GLU A 657 22.07 -12.71 30.03
N PHE A 658 22.99 -13.43 29.40
CA PHE A 658 24.43 -13.16 29.53
C PHE A 658 24.81 -11.77 28.98
N ILE A 659 24.28 -11.40 27.81
CA ILE A 659 24.48 -10.07 27.21
C ILE A 659 23.89 -8.97 28.11
N LYS A 660 22.72 -9.21 28.71
CA LYS A 660 22.08 -8.25 29.63
C LYS A 660 22.92 -8.04 30.90
N LYS A 661 23.42 -9.13 31.51
CA LYS A 661 24.33 -9.09 32.68
C LYS A 661 25.67 -8.41 32.39
N ALA A 662 26.21 -8.58 31.18
CA ALA A 662 27.47 -7.95 30.79
C ALA A 662 27.35 -6.42 30.62
N ASN A 663 26.20 -5.95 30.15
CA ASN A 663 25.94 -4.51 29.98
C ASN A 663 25.64 -3.80 31.31
N GLU A 664 24.95 -4.45 32.25
CA GLU A 664 24.72 -3.91 33.60
C GLU A 664 26.01 -3.74 34.42
N LYS A 665 27.00 -4.63 34.22
CA LYS A 665 28.32 -4.50 34.88
C LYS A 665 29.16 -3.34 34.35
N LYS A 666 29.00 -2.95 33.07
CA LYS A 666 29.71 -1.78 32.49
C LYS A 666 29.10 -0.43 32.91
N GLY A 667 27.81 -0.40 33.27
CA GLY A 667 27.16 0.83 33.76
C GLY A 667 27.59 1.26 35.16
N LYS A 668 28.10 0.34 36.00
CA LYS A 668 28.47 0.63 37.39
C LYS A 668 29.91 1.12 37.60
N SER A 669 30.78 1.09 36.57
CA SER A 669 32.19 1.50 36.73
C SER A 669 32.49 2.97 36.42
N ASN A 670 31.53 3.76 35.92
CA ASN A 670 31.78 5.16 35.51
C ASN A 670 31.36 6.25 36.52
N ASN A 671 30.97 5.89 37.75
CA ASN A 671 30.57 6.88 38.78
C ASN A 671 31.60 7.12 39.91
N LYS A 672 32.89 6.88 39.66
CA LYS A 672 33.97 7.25 40.60
C LYS A 672 35.20 7.84 39.90
N SER A 673 35.07 9.02 39.29
CA SER A 673 36.16 10.02 39.25
C SER A 673 35.66 11.38 38.75
N SER A 674 35.21 12.22 39.68
CA SER A 674 35.41 13.68 39.61
C SER A 674 35.18 14.24 41.02
N LYS A 675 36.30 14.56 41.67
CA LYS A 675 36.41 15.56 42.73
C LYS A 675 37.26 16.67 42.17
#